data_AF-A0AAE4BSA4-F1
#
_entry.id   AF-A0AAE4BSA4-F1
#
_cell.length_a   1.000
_cell.length_b   1.000
_cell.length_c   1.000
_cell.angle_alpha   90.00
_cell.angle_beta   90.00
_cell.angle_gamma   90.00
#
_symmetry.space_group_name_H-M   'P 1'
#
loop_
_entity.id
_entity.type
_entity.pdbx_description
1 polymer ?
#
loop_
_entity_poly.entity_id
_entity_poly.type
_entity_poly.pdbx_seq_one_letter_code
_entity_poly.pdbx_strand_id
1 'polypeptide(L)'
;MKRFYFLLLITLWTAFDLYAENKPNWVEDVRALDPLDENQMKSFGEAYYLLLNKQYHIEEGTYYYSAVIQLLTEQGVQNFSNISITYDPSYEKVNWHEVAVIRGSEKVNKLERSQIKTFHQESEAERFIYNGTKTQSLEVKDVRIGDVLVYSFSRTGKNPVFDDRFALQTNLNFGQKLGKIYYSFIYDSKRNLKIDTLNCVNEINHEKLSLGALVKETWQGENILPIYYEEMVPAWHVVNMRLQISEYPTWKSVVDWAMPLYTLQNIAPVIKEKVNEVKRQYPNKSDQITALIRFVQDEIRYLGFEDGIHGYKPHDPTQIFSQRYGDCKDKAFLLIHMLDELNVEAYAALVNSSNNKIFNYCQPSPYVFDHCIVVINDEGENIWVDATFSSQGGSYREIFCPNYGKALVLRKGESVLTEVSKSKNYKRIINEYLDVNEHGKGGVFEIQSEYYGGEADEIRDYIRKTDLSRMKKNYTDFYAKKFMLLSRDSTDIRIEDDREKNVLKVKEKYHIEQLWRRSSDHSAYVFDIGPYTLGPDISYPSTNDRKMPFALKYPLNVEHNIWLSMPTEWSIESEEFELVTDYFEGVYEAVYNEMTQTVELHFKYHTKSEEVSLADIHEFVSFNEKLDQNYSFQLIDYDYVMDHAGKKITNSNMSYLFLLVFLAVSIFIFYKLDNSFDPEVELDYEESGKIAGVYYFIAVLVGLSPIINFFIMVRHQFLKHSMWNNMLTLIDKKSLFADIWAMGHFIEYFYIVFSFGMSVFLVYQFYYRRRSFVVLFGVFLVVQVLMEGLFYLIDLFMLNGNEKYAYLANPSAILFALVKAILWGLILYFFKDDLKHTFVYNRKVKRLEYY
;
A
#
# COMPACT_ATOMS: atom_id res chain seq x y z
N MET A 1 29.53 25.00 -78.11
CA MET A 1 30.17 24.14 -77.09
C MET A 1 30.63 24.85 -75.82
N LYS A 2 31.14 26.11 -75.84
CA LYS A 2 31.62 26.78 -74.61
C LYS A 2 30.53 27.20 -73.58
N ARG A 3 29.27 27.36 -73.98
CA ARG A 3 28.15 27.67 -73.05
C ARG A 3 27.56 26.45 -72.34
N PHE A 4 27.81 25.23 -72.83
CA PHE A 4 27.28 23.99 -72.24
C PHE A 4 28.15 23.50 -71.08
N TYR A 5 29.47 23.72 -71.15
CA TYR A 5 30.39 23.40 -70.05
C TYR A 5 30.25 24.34 -68.84
N PHE A 6 29.84 25.60 -69.04
CA PHE A 6 29.65 26.55 -67.94
C PHE A 6 28.38 26.25 -67.11
N LEU A 7 27.33 25.70 -67.74
CA LEU A 7 26.12 25.24 -67.07
C LEU A 7 26.31 23.88 -66.36
N LEU A 8 27.20 23.01 -66.86
CA LEU A 8 27.56 21.77 -66.17
C LEU A 8 28.44 22.03 -64.92
N LEU A 9 29.28 23.06 -64.95
CA LEU A 9 30.12 23.47 -63.81
C LEU A 9 29.32 24.16 -62.69
N ILE A 10 28.25 24.88 -63.02
CA ILE A 10 27.35 25.48 -62.01
C ILE A 10 26.40 24.44 -61.41
N THR A 11 25.99 23.41 -62.17
CA THR A 11 25.19 22.29 -61.63
C THR A 11 26.02 21.28 -60.82
N LEU A 12 27.33 21.20 -61.03
CA LEU A 12 28.25 20.46 -60.16
C LEU A 12 28.65 21.22 -58.88
N TRP A 13 28.37 22.52 -58.79
CA TRP A 13 28.58 23.30 -57.56
C TRP A 13 27.34 23.35 -56.65
N THR A 14 26.15 23.02 -57.17
CA THR A 14 24.91 22.88 -56.37
C THR A 14 24.54 21.42 -56.07
N ALA A 15 25.45 20.48 -56.29
CA ALA A 15 25.29 19.06 -55.91
C ALA A 15 26.11 18.65 -54.67
N PHE A 16 26.67 19.64 -53.97
CA PHE A 16 27.51 19.46 -52.77
C PHE A 16 26.76 19.78 -51.46
N ASP A 17 25.48 19.43 -51.35
CA ASP A 17 24.73 19.46 -50.08
C ASP A 17 24.55 18.05 -49.46
N LEU A 18 25.37 17.07 -49.89
CA LEU A 18 25.24 15.66 -49.52
C LEU A 18 26.32 15.12 -48.57
N TYR A 19 27.22 15.95 -48.05
CA TYR A 19 28.22 15.52 -47.08
C TYR A 19 27.74 15.79 -45.65
N ALA A 20 28.07 14.88 -44.73
CA ALA A 20 27.97 15.14 -43.29
C ALA A 20 28.68 16.47 -42.97
N GLU A 21 28.11 17.27 -42.08
CA GLU A 21 28.84 18.45 -41.62
C GLU A 21 30.05 17.98 -40.85
N ASN A 22 31.21 18.59 -41.09
CA ASN A 22 32.42 18.22 -40.37
C ASN A 22 32.18 18.42 -38.87
N LYS A 23 32.66 17.46 -38.07
CA LYS A 23 32.72 17.61 -36.62
C LYS A 23 33.47 18.91 -36.27
N PRO A 24 33.12 19.61 -35.19
CA PRO A 24 33.87 20.81 -34.77
C PRO A 24 35.36 20.49 -34.57
N ASN A 25 36.23 21.39 -35.02
CA ASN A 25 37.68 21.12 -35.08
C ASN A 25 38.35 20.96 -33.71
N TRP A 26 37.72 21.43 -32.64
CA TRP A 26 38.19 21.30 -31.26
C TRP A 26 37.83 19.96 -30.62
N VAL A 27 36.95 19.17 -31.24
CA VAL A 27 36.52 17.86 -30.73
C VAL A 27 37.68 16.87 -30.81
N GLU A 28 37.96 16.21 -29.69
CA GLU A 28 38.97 15.17 -29.61
C GLU A 28 38.41 13.82 -30.04
N ASP A 29 39.16 13.10 -30.89
CA ASP A 29 38.83 11.73 -31.28
C ASP A 29 39.22 10.75 -30.19
N VAL A 30 38.21 10.22 -29.51
CA VAL A 30 38.41 9.22 -28.46
C VAL A 30 38.22 7.83 -29.05
N ARG A 31 39.22 6.96 -28.89
CA ARG A 31 39.13 5.56 -29.33
C ARG A 31 38.14 4.79 -28.46
N ALA A 32 37.15 4.16 -29.09
CA ALA A 32 36.25 3.21 -28.44
C ALA A 32 36.94 1.88 -28.12
N LEU A 33 36.38 1.15 -27.15
CA LEU A 33 36.82 -0.22 -26.88
C LEU A 33 36.52 -1.16 -28.05
N ASP A 34 37.24 -2.27 -28.13
CA ASP A 34 37.01 -3.28 -29.14
C ASP A 34 35.68 -4.02 -28.86
N PRO A 35 34.92 -4.43 -29.90
CA PRO A 35 33.66 -5.14 -29.72
C PRO A 35 33.82 -6.46 -28.96
N LEU A 36 32.79 -6.81 -28.19
CA LEU A 36 32.69 -8.07 -27.46
C LEU A 36 32.52 -9.26 -28.42
N ASP A 37 33.08 -10.40 -28.02
CA ASP A 37 32.83 -11.69 -28.69
C ASP A 37 31.48 -12.32 -28.31
N GLU A 38 31.02 -13.31 -29.07
CA GLU A 38 29.73 -13.98 -28.85
C GLU A 38 29.54 -14.57 -27.44
N ASN A 39 30.60 -14.99 -26.76
CA ASN A 39 30.51 -15.54 -25.41
C ASN A 39 30.34 -14.41 -24.38
N GLN A 40 31.07 -13.31 -24.56
CA GLN A 40 30.96 -12.13 -23.73
C GLN A 40 29.58 -11.47 -23.87
N MET A 41 29.03 -11.39 -25.08
CA MET A 41 27.73 -10.77 -25.36
C MET A 41 26.59 -11.36 -24.53
N LYS A 42 26.63 -12.67 -24.20
CA LYS A 42 25.59 -13.34 -23.38
C LYS A 42 25.51 -12.85 -21.94
N SER A 43 26.53 -12.12 -21.47
CA SER A 43 26.66 -11.70 -20.06
C SER A 43 26.30 -10.23 -19.83
N PHE A 44 26.00 -9.48 -20.90
CA PHE A 44 25.69 -8.06 -20.86
C PHE A 44 24.29 -7.85 -21.47
N GLY A 45 23.52 -6.88 -20.97
CA GLY A 45 22.07 -6.71 -21.23
C GLY A 45 21.66 -6.57 -22.69
N GLU A 46 20.91 -5.53 -23.06
CA GLU A 46 20.43 -5.39 -24.45
C GLU A 46 21.49 -4.80 -25.40
N ALA A 47 22.37 -3.95 -24.88
CA ALA A 47 23.42 -3.26 -25.63
C ALA A 47 24.64 -2.99 -24.73
N TYR A 48 25.79 -2.74 -25.35
CA TYR A 48 27.02 -2.37 -24.66
C TYR A 48 27.65 -1.13 -25.30
N TYR A 49 27.79 -0.07 -24.51
CA TYR A 49 28.45 1.17 -24.96
C TYR A 49 29.96 0.98 -24.94
N LEU A 50 30.55 0.69 -26.10
CA LEU A 50 32.00 0.65 -26.28
C LEU A 50 32.63 2.03 -26.05
N LEU A 51 31.88 3.10 -26.32
CA LEU A 51 32.23 4.48 -25.97
C LEU A 51 30.95 5.32 -25.84
N LEU A 52 30.91 6.14 -24.79
CA LEU A 52 30.06 7.32 -24.70
C LEU A 52 30.95 8.56 -24.55
N ASN A 53 30.90 9.44 -25.54
CA ASN A 53 31.73 10.63 -25.61
C ASN A 53 30.86 11.90 -25.65
N LYS A 54 31.08 12.80 -24.70
CA LYS A 54 30.38 14.08 -24.58
C LYS A 54 31.41 15.19 -24.40
N GLN A 55 31.41 16.18 -25.28
CA GLN A 55 32.38 17.28 -25.21
C GLN A 55 31.66 18.61 -25.34
N TYR A 56 32.06 19.59 -24.53
CA TYR A 56 31.44 20.90 -24.47
C TYR A 56 32.48 21.97 -24.74
N HIS A 57 32.15 22.93 -25.60
CA HIS A 57 32.87 24.19 -25.72
C HIS A 57 31.95 25.32 -25.26
N ILE A 58 32.24 25.90 -24.09
CA ILE A 58 31.32 26.79 -23.39
C ILE A 58 31.18 28.14 -24.12
N GLU A 59 32.28 28.70 -24.64
CA GLU A 59 32.26 29.97 -25.37
C GLU A 59 31.51 29.86 -26.69
N GLU A 60 31.77 28.80 -27.47
CA GLU A 60 31.07 28.51 -28.71
C GLU A 60 29.61 28.06 -28.48
N GLY A 61 29.22 27.73 -27.25
CA GLY A 61 27.88 27.21 -26.94
C GLY A 61 27.60 25.91 -27.68
N THR A 62 28.62 25.05 -27.85
CA THR A 62 28.49 23.82 -28.63
C THR A 62 28.71 22.59 -27.75
N TYR A 63 27.77 21.66 -27.84
CA TYR A 63 27.80 20.33 -27.25
C TYR A 63 27.96 19.30 -28.36
N TYR A 64 29.01 18.48 -28.29
CA TYR A 64 29.23 17.34 -29.16
C TYR A 64 28.90 16.04 -28.41
N TYR A 65 28.21 15.14 -29.09
CA TYR A 65 27.90 13.80 -28.62
C TYR A 65 28.35 12.77 -29.65
N SER A 66 29.03 11.72 -29.20
CA SER A 66 29.17 10.49 -29.96
C SER A 66 29.01 9.24 -29.12
N ALA A 67 28.48 8.20 -29.73
CA ALA A 67 28.34 6.90 -29.12
C ALA A 67 28.76 5.79 -30.09
N VAL A 68 29.41 4.77 -29.53
CA VAL A 68 29.75 3.52 -30.20
C VAL A 68 29.12 2.41 -29.37
N ILE A 69 28.13 1.72 -29.94
CA ILE A 69 27.23 0.83 -29.20
C ILE A 69 27.17 -0.51 -29.92
N GLN A 70 27.54 -1.60 -29.25
CA GLN A 70 27.32 -2.95 -29.76
C GLN A 70 25.96 -3.48 -29.31
N LEU A 71 25.19 -4.03 -30.24
CA LEU A 71 23.83 -4.52 -29.99
C LEU A 71 23.87 -6.02 -29.66
N LEU A 72 23.32 -6.40 -28.51
CA LEU A 72 23.53 -7.73 -27.95
C LEU A 72 22.32 -8.65 -28.10
N THR A 73 21.12 -8.08 -28.20
CA THR A 73 19.86 -8.82 -28.26
C THR A 73 18.91 -8.23 -29.31
N GLU A 74 17.82 -8.95 -29.63
CA GLU A 74 16.74 -8.42 -30.46
C GLU A 74 16.14 -7.12 -29.88
N GLN A 75 16.00 -7.06 -28.56
CA GLN A 75 15.54 -5.85 -27.87
C GLN A 75 16.52 -4.69 -28.05
N GLY A 76 17.84 -4.97 -28.01
CA GLY A 76 18.86 -3.97 -28.32
C GLY A 76 18.76 -3.45 -29.75
N VAL A 77 18.52 -4.32 -30.73
CA VAL A 77 18.24 -3.90 -32.10
C VAL A 77 17.00 -3.00 -32.16
N GLN A 78 15.91 -3.38 -31.50
CA GLN A 78 14.67 -2.60 -31.49
C GLN A 78 14.83 -1.22 -30.83
N ASN A 79 15.54 -1.14 -29.70
CA ASN A 79 15.64 0.07 -28.88
C ASN A 79 16.66 1.08 -29.43
N PHE A 80 17.73 0.63 -30.10
CA PHE A 80 18.84 1.49 -30.52
C PHE A 80 18.86 1.81 -32.02
N SER A 81 18.04 1.15 -32.84
CA SER A 81 18.01 1.42 -34.29
C SER A 81 17.37 2.76 -34.66
N ASN A 82 16.65 3.42 -33.74
CA ASN A 82 16.17 4.78 -33.93
C ASN A 82 17.02 5.79 -33.14
N ILE A 83 17.77 6.63 -33.85
CA ILE A 83 18.55 7.70 -33.21
C ILE A 83 17.69 8.96 -33.17
N SER A 84 17.43 9.47 -31.97
CA SER A 84 16.61 10.67 -31.75
C SER A 84 17.38 11.75 -31.00
N ILE A 85 17.29 13.00 -31.46
CA ILE A 85 17.95 14.17 -30.87
C ILE A 85 16.90 15.25 -30.61
N THR A 86 16.67 15.56 -29.34
CA THR A 86 15.77 16.64 -28.90
C THR A 86 16.57 17.91 -28.59
N TYR A 87 16.02 19.05 -29.01
CA TYR A 87 16.62 20.38 -28.87
C TYR A 87 15.54 21.48 -28.83
N ASP A 88 15.88 22.63 -28.26
CA ASP A 88 15.02 23.82 -28.32
C ASP A 88 15.35 24.62 -29.58
N PRO A 89 14.45 24.69 -30.57
CA PRO A 89 14.73 25.37 -31.83
C PRO A 89 14.80 26.90 -31.73
N SER A 90 14.42 27.50 -30.59
CA SER A 90 14.47 28.95 -30.39
C SER A 90 15.90 29.46 -30.18
N TYR A 91 16.81 28.63 -29.65
CA TYR A 91 18.21 28.99 -29.44
C TYR A 91 19.21 27.90 -29.85
N GLU A 92 18.80 26.66 -30.11
CA GLU A 92 19.69 25.56 -30.53
C GLU A 92 19.49 25.14 -31.99
N LYS A 93 20.56 24.57 -32.56
CA LYS A 93 20.57 23.87 -33.85
C LYS A 93 21.26 22.52 -33.70
N VAL A 94 20.82 21.53 -34.47
CA VAL A 94 21.39 20.17 -34.52
C VAL A 94 22.13 19.96 -35.82
N ASN A 95 23.38 19.51 -35.73
CA ASN A 95 24.22 19.14 -36.88
C ASN A 95 24.61 17.66 -36.75
N TRP A 96 24.26 16.83 -37.74
CA TRP A 96 24.62 15.40 -37.78
C TRP A 96 25.98 15.22 -38.45
N HIS A 97 26.86 14.44 -37.83
CA HIS A 97 28.24 14.23 -38.30
C HIS A 97 28.46 12.80 -38.81
N GLU A 98 27.92 11.80 -38.12
CA GLU A 98 28.11 10.41 -38.52
C GLU A 98 26.94 9.55 -38.05
N VAL A 99 26.53 8.59 -38.89
CA VAL A 99 25.73 7.43 -38.51
C VAL A 99 26.24 6.26 -39.36
N ALA A 100 26.70 5.20 -38.72
CA ALA A 100 27.27 4.04 -39.41
C ALA A 100 27.02 2.74 -38.63
N VAL A 101 27.01 1.63 -39.35
CA VAL A 101 26.98 0.27 -38.78
C VAL A 101 28.30 -0.41 -39.12
N ILE A 102 28.98 -0.94 -38.11
CA ILE A 102 30.16 -1.78 -38.28
C ILE A 102 29.73 -3.24 -38.12
N ARG A 103 30.02 -4.06 -39.13
CA ARG A 103 29.73 -5.49 -39.18
C ARG A 103 30.98 -6.23 -39.62
N GLY A 104 31.61 -6.96 -38.70
CA GLY A 104 32.96 -7.50 -38.92
C GLY A 104 33.97 -6.36 -39.15
N SER A 105 34.69 -6.41 -40.27
CA SER A 105 35.65 -5.35 -40.65
C SER A 105 35.05 -4.24 -41.51
N GLU A 106 33.79 -4.35 -41.91
CA GLU A 106 33.14 -3.38 -42.79
C GLU A 106 32.41 -2.31 -41.99
N LYS A 107 32.64 -1.03 -42.34
CA LYS A 107 31.90 0.12 -41.80
C LYS A 107 31.00 0.69 -42.91
N VAL A 108 29.69 0.55 -42.72
CA VAL A 108 28.68 0.99 -43.68
C VAL A 108 28.09 2.31 -43.20
N ASN A 109 28.22 3.38 -44.00
CA ASN A 109 27.56 4.66 -43.72
C ASN A 109 26.03 4.51 -43.85
N LYS A 110 25.30 5.01 -42.87
CA LYS A 110 23.83 4.98 -42.78
C LYS A 110 23.22 6.38 -42.65
N LEU A 111 24.02 7.44 -42.66
CA LEU A 111 23.54 8.81 -42.58
C LEU A 111 22.99 9.27 -43.93
N GLU A 112 21.67 9.19 -44.08
CA GLU A 112 20.93 9.76 -45.21
C GLU A 112 20.08 10.94 -44.72
N ARG A 113 20.54 12.18 -44.97
CA ARG A 113 19.85 13.39 -44.46
C ARG A 113 18.38 13.48 -44.89
N SER A 114 18.03 12.99 -46.08
CA SER A 114 16.65 12.96 -46.58
C SER A 114 15.73 12.01 -45.80
N GLN A 115 16.29 11.09 -45.00
CA GLN A 115 15.55 10.18 -44.13
C GLN A 115 15.39 10.73 -42.71
N ILE A 116 16.08 11.82 -42.35
CA ILE A 116 15.93 12.47 -41.04
C ILE A 116 14.55 13.12 -41.00
N LYS A 117 13.75 12.71 -40.02
CA LYS A 117 12.42 13.28 -39.78
C LYS A 117 12.50 14.25 -38.62
N THR A 118 11.93 15.43 -38.79
CA THR A 118 11.78 16.41 -37.72
C THR A 118 10.31 16.51 -37.34
N PHE A 119 10.01 16.39 -36.05
CA PHE A 119 8.66 16.58 -35.54
C PHE A 119 8.70 17.36 -34.22
N HIS A 120 7.57 18.00 -33.91
CA HIS A 120 7.32 18.58 -32.60
C HIS A 120 7.03 17.45 -31.63
N GLN A 121 7.72 17.44 -30.49
CA GLN A 121 7.53 16.43 -29.46
C GLN A 121 7.25 17.12 -28.14
N GLU A 122 5.98 17.42 -27.91
CA GLU A 122 5.51 18.03 -26.67
C GLU A 122 5.27 16.93 -25.62
N SER A 123 6.36 16.45 -25.00
CA SER A 123 6.32 15.32 -24.06
C SER A 123 5.42 15.55 -22.84
N GLU A 124 5.06 16.80 -22.57
CA GLU A 124 4.24 17.21 -21.43
C GLU A 124 2.88 17.80 -21.85
N ALA A 125 2.47 17.62 -23.11
CA ALA A 125 1.19 18.13 -23.61
C ALA A 125 -0.01 17.54 -22.87
N GLU A 126 0.07 16.29 -22.38
CA GLU A 126 -0.96 15.67 -21.54
C GLU A 126 -1.13 16.39 -20.19
N ARG A 127 -0.09 17.09 -19.72
CA ARG A 127 -0.10 17.96 -18.55
C ARG A 127 -0.41 19.42 -18.91
N PHE A 128 -0.80 19.69 -20.16
CA PHE A 128 -1.01 21.03 -20.72
C PHE A 128 0.24 21.92 -20.70
N ILE A 129 1.44 21.34 -20.85
CA ILE A 129 2.69 22.08 -20.98
C ILE A 129 3.24 21.85 -22.39
N TYR A 130 3.53 22.95 -23.08
CA TYR A 130 4.10 22.98 -24.43
C TYR A 130 5.48 23.61 -24.34
N ASN A 131 6.53 22.81 -24.48
CA ASN A 131 7.92 23.24 -24.33
C ASN A 131 8.53 23.72 -25.66
N GLY A 132 7.84 23.52 -26.78
CA GLY A 132 8.29 23.97 -28.10
C GLY A 132 9.48 23.19 -28.65
N THR A 133 9.87 22.08 -28.00
CA THR A 133 11.02 21.29 -28.41
C THR A 133 10.76 20.54 -29.71
N LYS A 134 11.84 20.35 -30.49
CA LYS A 134 11.82 19.55 -31.71
C LYS A 134 12.71 18.33 -31.54
N THR A 135 12.29 17.23 -32.14
CA THR A 135 13.08 16.00 -32.22
C THR A 135 13.42 15.72 -33.67
N GLN A 136 14.71 15.55 -33.96
CA GLN A 136 15.19 14.94 -35.21
C GLN A 136 15.41 13.44 -34.98
N SER A 137 14.82 12.60 -35.82
CA SER A 137 14.88 11.14 -35.71
C SER A 137 15.34 10.52 -37.02
N LEU A 138 16.22 9.52 -36.91
CA LEU A 138 16.70 8.71 -38.02
C LEU A 138 16.57 7.22 -37.67
N GLU A 139 15.78 6.51 -38.47
CA GLU A 139 15.66 5.06 -38.42
C GLU A 139 16.81 4.41 -39.21
N VAL A 140 17.69 3.70 -38.52
CA VAL A 140 18.85 3.03 -39.11
C VAL A 140 18.41 1.68 -39.68
N LYS A 141 18.52 1.52 -41.00
CA LYS A 141 18.07 0.32 -41.72
C LYS A 141 19.13 -0.79 -41.72
N ASP A 142 18.68 -2.05 -41.72
CA ASP A 142 19.52 -3.27 -41.74
C ASP A 142 20.51 -3.32 -40.56
N VAL A 143 19.96 -3.25 -39.35
CA VAL A 143 20.68 -3.44 -38.08
C VAL A 143 20.37 -4.84 -37.54
N ARG A 144 21.39 -5.53 -37.03
CA ARG A 144 21.33 -6.93 -36.59
C ARG A 144 22.01 -7.11 -35.24
N ILE A 145 21.73 -8.23 -34.56
CA ILE A 145 22.46 -8.62 -33.36
C ILE A 145 23.95 -8.77 -33.68
N GLY A 146 24.80 -8.22 -32.82
CA GLY A 146 26.25 -8.20 -32.96
C GLY A 146 26.80 -7.00 -33.74
N ASP A 147 25.95 -6.25 -34.45
CA ASP A 147 26.37 -5.01 -35.12
C ASP A 147 26.81 -3.96 -34.10
N VAL A 148 27.78 -3.12 -34.51
CA VAL A 148 28.18 -1.93 -33.74
C VAL A 148 27.66 -0.68 -34.44
N LEU A 149 26.74 0.00 -33.77
CA LEU A 149 26.21 1.29 -34.18
C LEU A 149 27.16 2.41 -33.75
N VAL A 150 27.51 3.28 -34.69
CA VAL A 150 28.31 4.48 -34.45
C VAL A 150 27.50 5.69 -34.87
N TYR A 151 27.34 6.68 -33.99
CA TYR A 151 26.77 7.95 -34.41
C TYR A 151 27.31 9.14 -33.64
N SER A 152 27.25 10.31 -34.26
CA SER A 152 27.64 11.58 -33.64
C SER A 152 26.90 12.78 -34.20
N PHE A 153 26.72 13.78 -33.34
CA PHE A 153 26.08 15.05 -33.65
C PHE A 153 26.58 16.17 -32.74
N SER A 154 26.34 17.41 -33.15
CA SER A 154 26.51 18.59 -32.30
C SER A 154 25.20 19.35 -32.12
N ARG A 155 24.99 19.89 -30.93
CA ARG A 155 24.03 20.96 -30.66
C ARG A 155 24.77 22.27 -30.43
N THR A 156 24.38 23.31 -31.14
CA THR A 156 24.98 24.64 -31.00
C THR A 156 23.89 25.65 -30.65
N GLY A 157 24.07 26.36 -29.54
CA GLY A 157 23.10 27.30 -29.01
C GLY A 157 23.33 27.63 -27.55
N LYS A 158 22.88 28.80 -27.11
CA LYS A 158 22.83 29.18 -25.69
C LYS A 158 21.49 29.81 -25.39
N ASN A 159 20.84 29.37 -24.33
CA ASN A 159 19.62 30.03 -23.89
C ASN A 159 19.98 31.44 -23.37
N PRO A 160 19.49 32.52 -24.02
CA PRO A 160 19.86 33.88 -23.65
C PRO A 160 19.40 34.27 -22.24
N VAL A 161 18.48 33.52 -21.65
CA VAL A 161 17.97 33.79 -20.29
C VAL A 161 19.07 33.71 -19.23
N PHE A 162 20.15 32.96 -19.46
CA PHE A 162 21.23 32.76 -18.49
C PHE A 162 22.32 33.84 -18.50
N ASP A 163 22.22 34.84 -19.39
CA ASP A 163 23.19 35.95 -19.48
C ASP A 163 24.64 35.43 -19.63
N ASP A 164 24.86 34.54 -20.61
CA ASP A 164 26.13 33.86 -20.93
C ASP A 164 26.75 32.98 -19.83
N ARG A 165 26.09 32.83 -18.67
CA ARG A 165 26.49 31.89 -17.63
C ARG A 165 26.20 30.45 -18.01
N PHE A 166 27.09 29.57 -17.60
CA PHE A 166 26.99 28.13 -17.78
C PHE A 166 26.65 27.41 -16.48
N ALA A 167 25.70 26.49 -16.55
CA ALA A 167 25.53 25.46 -15.55
C ALA A 167 25.06 24.16 -16.22
N LEU A 168 25.45 23.01 -15.65
CA LEU A 168 25.14 21.69 -16.15
C LEU A 168 25.16 20.69 -14.99
N GLN A 169 24.22 19.76 -15.00
CA GLN A 169 24.30 18.52 -14.22
C GLN A 169 24.16 17.34 -15.18
N THR A 170 25.08 16.37 -15.11
CA THR A 170 25.05 15.20 -15.99
C THR A 170 25.49 13.95 -15.26
N ASN A 171 24.85 12.81 -15.55
CA ASN A 171 25.25 11.52 -15.00
C ASN A 171 26.43 10.94 -15.79
N LEU A 172 27.35 10.29 -15.07
CA LEU A 172 28.50 9.56 -15.63
C LEU A 172 28.21 8.05 -15.78
N ASN A 173 27.13 7.55 -15.17
CA ASN A 173 26.62 6.19 -15.35
C ASN A 173 25.08 6.17 -15.43
N PHE A 174 24.52 5.08 -15.93
CA PHE A 174 23.08 4.88 -16.12
C PHE A 174 22.71 3.39 -16.12
N GLY A 175 21.46 3.05 -16.47
CA GLY A 175 20.95 1.67 -16.42
C GLY A 175 21.58 0.68 -17.40
N GLN A 176 22.54 1.12 -18.23
CA GLN A 176 23.31 0.23 -19.12
C GLN A 176 24.77 0.21 -18.71
N LYS A 177 25.41 -0.94 -18.91
CA LYS A 177 26.85 -1.07 -18.67
C LYS A 177 27.61 -0.26 -19.72
N LEU A 178 28.58 0.52 -19.26
CA LEU A 178 29.41 1.38 -20.10
C LEU A 178 30.83 0.84 -20.14
N GLY A 179 31.31 0.53 -21.33
CA GLY A 179 32.69 0.13 -21.56
C GLY A 179 33.65 1.28 -21.35
N LYS A 180 33.37 2.44 -21.94
CA LYS A 180 34.19 3.65 -21.77
C LYS A 180 33.33 4.91 -21.78
N ILE A 181 33.63 5.84 -20.88
CA ILE A 181 33.09 7.19 -20.90
C ILE A 181 34.19 8.21 -21.13
N TYR A 182 33.87 9.29 -21.83
CA TYR A 182 34.73 10.46 -21.97
C TYR A 182 33.87 11.71 -21.96
N TYR A 183 34.11 12.59 -20.99
CA TYR A 183 33.43 13.86 -20.82
C TYR A 183 34.48 14.96 -20.82
N SER A 184 34.39 15.95 -21.70
CA SER A 184 35.32 17.09 -21.69
C SER A 184 34.61 18.44 -21.75
N PHE A 185 35.22 19.43 -21.10
CA PHE A 185 34.72 20.79 -21.00
C PHE A 185 35.86 21.76 -21.33
N ILE A 186 35.71 22.47 -22.44
CA ILE A 186 36.62 23.53 -22.89
C ILE A 186 35.98 24.87 -22.58
N TYR A 187 36.72 25.72 -21.87
CA TYR A 187 36.23 27.03 -21.44
C TYR A 187 37.35 28.04 -21.22
N ASP A 188 37.04 29.34 -21.24
CA ASP A 188 37.98 30.41 -20.94
C ASP A 188 38.42 30.34 -19.48
N SER A 189 39.75 30.35 -19.25
CA SER A 189 40.37 30.30 -17.92
C SER A 189 39.90 31.39 -16.94
N LYS A 190 39.28 32.47 -17.43
CA LYS A 190 38.71 33.56 -16.63
C LYS A 190 37.30 33.28 -16.11
N ARG A 191 36.60 32.26 -16.62
CA ARG A 191 35.28 31.86 -16.11
C ARG A 191 35.39 31.32 -14.70
N ASN A 192 34.40 31.65 -13.87
CA ASN A 192 34.34 31.19 -12.47
C ASN A 192 33.44 29.95 -12.36
N LEU A 193 33.89 28.84 -12.96
CA LEU A 193 33.18 27.56 -12.89
C LEU A 193 33.48 26.85 -11.58
N LYS A 194 32.44 26.55 -10.81
CA LYS A 194 32.50 25.57 -9.73
C LYS A 194 32.17 24.20 -10.32
N ILE A 195 33.04 23.23 -10.09
CA ILE A 195 32.88 21.85 -10.57
C ILE A 195 32.87 20.92 -9.36
N ASP A 196 31.89 20.04 -9.29
CA ASP A 196 31.73 19.02 -8.25
C ASP A 196 31.41 17.66 -8.84
N THR A 197 31.67 16.64 -8.03
CA THR A 197 31.25 15.27 -8.31
C THR A 197 30.46 14.69 -7.15
N LEU A 198 29.37 14.00 -7.44
CA LEU A 198 28.59 13.24 -6.47
C LEU A 198 28.69 11.76 -6.78
N ASN A 199 28.89 10.94 -5.74
CA ASN A 199 29.02 9.47 -5.82
C ASN A 199 30.11 8.95 -6.78
N CYS A 200 30.98 9.83 -7.28
CA CYS A 200 32.05 9.41 -8.18
C CYS A 200 33.08 8.59 -7.40
N VAL A 201 33.44 7.46 -8.01
CA VAL A 201 34.41 6.51 -7.48
C VAL A 201 35.77 6.75 -8.13
N ASN A 202 36.83 6.15 -7.56
CA ASN A 202 38.22 6.37 -8.00
C ASN A 202 38.48 5.93 -9.45
N GLU A 203 37.60 5.12 -10.04
CA GLU A 203 37.65 4.63 -11.42
C GLU A 203 37.38 5.73 -12.46
N ILE A 204 36.86 6.89 -12.06
CA ILE A 204 36.73 8.07 -12.94
C ILE A 204 37.96 8.96 -12.77
N ASN A 205 38.83 8.95 -13.78
CA ASN A 205 40.00 9.81 -13.84
C ASN A 205 39.61 11.23 -14.26
N HIS A 206 40.09 12.23 -13.51
CA HIS A 206 39.96 13.66 -13.83
C HIS A 206 41.31 14.23 -14.26
N GLU A 207 41.33 14.93 -15.40
CA GLU A 207 42.50 15.64 -15.91
C GLU A 207 42.14 17.08 -16.26
N LYS A 208 43.04 18.02 -15.94
CA LYS A 208 42.93 19.43 -16.30
C LYS A 208 44.14 19.87 -17.12
N LEU A 209 43.88 20.39 -18.30
CA LEU A 209 44.90 20.84 -19.26
C LEU A 209 44.71 22.33 -19.58
N SER A 210 45.81 23.10 -19.57
CA SER A 210 45.80 24.47 -20.09
C SER A 210 46.04 24.47 -21.59
N LEU A 211 45.17 25.16 -22.33
CA LEU A 211 45.23 25.37 -23.77
C LEU A 211 45.45 26.87 -24.07
N GLY A 212 46.38 27.50 -23.33
CA GLY A 212 46.61 28.94 -23.39
C GLY A 212 45.54 29.71 -22.61
N ALA A 213 44.71 30.51 -23.31
CA ALA A 213 43.61 31.24 -22.68
C ALA A 213 42.44 30.33 -22.28
N LEU A 214 42.35 29.14 -22.89
CA LEU A 214 41.35 28.13 -22.58
C LEU A 214 41.89 27.10 -21.59
N VAL A 215 40.98 26.44 -20.89
CA VAL A 215 41.19 25.27 -20.05
C VAL A 215 40.34 24.15 -20.61
N LYS A 216 40.88 22.93 -20.63
CA LYS A 216 40.12 21.70 -20.88
C LYS A 216 40.14 20.85 -19.61
N GLU A 217 38.96 20.52 -19.09
CA GLU A 217 38.82 19.52 -18.04
C GLU A 217 38.15 18.27 -18.58
N THR A 218 38.66 17.09 -18.22
CA THR A 218 38.26 15.80 -18.78
C THR A 218 37.97 14.80 -17.66
N TRP A 219 36.85 14.09 -17.77
CA TRP A 219 36.49 12.95 -16.94
C TRP A 219 36.36 11.70 -17.81
N GLN A 220 37.15 10.68 -17.51
CA GLN A 220 37.13 9.43 -18.27
C GLN A 220 37.26 8.22 -17.36
N GLY A 221 36.61 7.13 -17.75
CA GLY A 221 36.66 5.87 -17.03
C GLY A 221 36.25 4.71 -17.91
N GLU A 222 36.67 3.51 -17.52
CA GLU A 222 36.37 2.28 -18.24
C GLU A 222 35.67 1.26 -17.31
N ASN A 223 34.89 0.37 -17.91
CA ASN A 223 34.10 -0.66 -17.20
C ASN A 223 33.18 -0.10 -16.11
N ILE A 224 32.43 0.96 -16.44
CA ILE A 224 31.53 1.62 -15.51
C ILE A 224 30.28 0.77 -15.31
N LEU A 225 30.00 0.45 -14.04
CA LEU A 225 28.88 -0.40 -13.66
C LEU A 225 27.53 0.31 -13.86
N PRO A 226 26.51 -0.42 -14.32
CA PRO A 226 25.16 0.10 -14.41
C PRO A 226 24.57 0.34 -13.03
N ILE A 227 23.55 1.20 -12.98
CA ILE A 227 22.72 1.41 -11.78
C ILE A 227 21.32 0.92 -12.03
N TYR A 228 20.79 0.19 -11.06
CA TYR A 228 19.41 -0.25 -11.03
C TYR A 228 18.75 0.31 -9.78
N TYR A 229 17.59 0.93 -9.97
CA TYR A 229 16.73 1.36 -8.88
C TYR A 229 15.83 0.20 -8.47
N GLU A 230 15.73 -0.07 -7.18
CA GLU A 230 14.67 -0.90 -6.64
C GLU A 230 13.32 -0.18 -6.80
N GLU A 231 12.21 -0.93 -6.70
CA GLU A 231 10.88 -0.35 -6.74
C GLU A 231 10.66 0.64 -5.57
N MET A 232 9.90 1.71 -5.85
CA MET A 232 9.51 2.73 -4.87
C MET A 232 10.71 3.30 -4.09
N VAL A 233 11.81 3.57 -4.76
CA VAL A 233 12.95 4.28 -4.14
C VAL A 233 12.65 5.77 -4.07
N PRO A 234 12.92 6.44 -2.93
CA PRO A 234 12.73 7.88 -2.81
C PRO A 234 13.45 8.66 -3.91
N ALA A 235 12.79 9.65 -4.51
CA ALA A 235 13.34 10.41 -5.64
C ALA A 235 14.66 11.14 -5.30
N TRP A 236 14.87 11.48 -4.02
CA TRP A 236 16.12 12.05 -3.51
C TRP A 236 17.24 11.05 -3.26
N HIS A 237 16.98 9.75 -3.38
CA HIS A 237 18.01 8.74 -3.24
C HIS A 237 18.86 8.68 -4.52
N VAL A 238 19.89 9.54 -4.56
CA VAL A 238 20.78 9.64 -5.70
C VAL A 238 21.93 8.65 -5.54
N VAL A 239 21.92 7.61 -6.36
CA VAL A 239 23.02 6.62 -6.46
C VAL A 239 23.91 6.84 -7.69
N ASN A 240 23.44 7.62 -8.67
CA ASN A 240 24.21 7.91 -9.88
C ASN A 240 25.46 8.73 -9.58
N MET A 241 26.53 8.42 -10.30
CA MET A 241 27.70 9.28 -10.41
C MET A 241 27.29 10.52 -11.20
N ARG A 242 27.45 11.71 -10.60
CA ARG A 242 27.08 12.97 -11.25
C ARG A 242 28.26 13.91 -11.30
N LEU A 243 28.39 14.60 -12.43
CA LEU A 243 29.20 15.78 -12.60
C LEU A 243 28.30 17.01 -12.56
N GLN A 244 28.66 18.00 -11.74
CA GLN A 244 27.95 19.26 -11.57
C GLN A 244 28.89 20.42 -11.88
N ILE A 245 28.47 21.30 -12.77
CA ILE A 245 29.22 22.48 -13.18
C ILE A 245 28.30 23.69 -13.05
N SER A 246 28.76 24.76 -12.41
CA SER A 246 27.95 25.97 -12.23
C SER A 246 28.78 27.24 -12.13
N GLU A 247 28.39 28.29 -12.87
CA GLU A 247 28.85 29.68 -12.66
C GLU A 247 28.02 30.43 -11.61
N TYR A 248 27.16 29.72 -10.87
CA TYR A 248 26.40 30.25 -9.74
C TYR A 248 27.05 29.78 -8.44
N PRO A 249 28.01 30.55 -7.86
CA PRO A 249 28.75 30.09 -6.68
C PRO A 249 27.90 29.99 -5.42
N THR A 250 26.75 30.66 -5.37
CA THR A 250 25.87 30.75 -4.19
C THR A 250 24.40 30.81 -4.61
N TRP A 251 23.48 30.45 -3.70
CA TRP A 251 22.05 30.65 -3.94
C TRP A 251 21.69 32.12 -4.18
N LYS A 252 22.41 33.05 -3.52
CA LYS A 252 22.31 34.49 -3.82
C LYS A 252 22.53 34.80 -5.30
N SER A 253 23.53 34.19 -5.93
CA SER A 253 23.81 34.43 -7.36
C SER A 253 22.70 33.92 -8.28
N VAL A 254 21.92 32.91 -7.85
CA VAL A 254 20.72 32.43 -8.53
C VAL A 254 19.57 33.41 -8.32
N VAL A 255 19.38 33.92 -7.10
CA VAL A 255 18.39 34.97 -6.80
C VAL A 255 18.67 36.24 -7.62
N ASP A 256 19.91 36.73 -7.61
CA ASP A 256 20.31 37.94 -8.35
C ASP A 256 20.07 37.81 -9.86
N TRP A 257 20.15 36.59 -10.39
CA TRP A 257 19.82 36.27 -11.78
C TRP A 257 18.33 36.20 -12.06
N ALA A 258 17.58 35.52 -11.19
CA ALA A 258 16.16 35.24 -11.40
C ALA A 258 15.30 36.48 -11.14
N MET A 259 15.62 37.29 -10.11
CA MET A 259 14.81 38.44 -9.71
C MET A 259 14.45 39.41 -10.86
N PRO A 260 15.38 39.82 -11.74
CA PRO A 260 15.05 40.65 -12.90
C PRO A 260 14.01 40.04 -13.86
N LEU A 261 13.88 38.70 -13.90
CA LEU A 261 12.88 38.01 -14.72
C LEU A 261 11.45 38.21 -14.18
N TYR A 262 11.32 38.44 -12.87
CA TYR A 262 10.06 38.63 -12.14
C TYR A 262 9.81 40.12 -11.82
N THR A 263 10.25 41.03 -12.68
CA THR A 263 10.05 42.47 -12.49
C THR A 263 8.93 42.98 -13.39
N LEU A 264 7.85 43.51 -12.79
CA LEU A 264 6.78 44.21 -13.50
C LEU A 264 7.03 45.72 -13.50
N GLN A 265 6.71 46.38 -14.60
CA GLN A 265 6.78 47.84 -14.66
C GLN A 265 5.52 48.54 -14.13
N ASN A 266 4.31 48.05 -14.46
CA ASN A 266 3.04 48.64 -14.01
C ASN A 266 1.91 47.59 -13.96
N ILE A 267 1.06 47.65 -12.93
CA ILE A 267 -0.16 46.83 -12.85
C ILE A 267 -1.25 47.45 -13.76
N ALA A 268 -1.80 46.64 -14.67
CA ALA A 268 -2.86 47.08 -15.57
C ALA A 268 -4.17 47.43 -14.83
N PRO A 269 -4.94 48.43 -15.30
CA PRO A 269 -6.19 48.85 -14.67
C PRO A 269 -7.22 47.73 -14.47
N VAL A 270 -7.26 46.74 -15.38
CA VAL A 270 -8.19 45.60 -15.29
C VAL A 270 -7.87 44.67 -14.11
N ILE A 271 -6.60 44.53 -13.74
CA ILE A 271 -6.19 43.75 -12.57
C ILE A 271 -6.55 44.52 -11.30
N LYS A 272 -6.28 45.83 -11.27
CA LYS A 272 -6.66 46.71 -10.15
C LYS A 272 -8.16 46.68 -9.89
N GLU A 273 -8.98 46.72 -10.93
CA GLU A 273 -10.43 46.66 -10.77
C GLU A 273 -10.88 45.31 -10.19
N LYS A 274 -10.26 44.19 -10.58
CA LYS A 274 -10.56 42.90 -9.96
C LYS A 274 -10.21 42.88 -8.47
N VAL A 275 -9.08 43.46 -8.09
CA VAL A 275 -8.70 43.60 -6.67
C VAL A 275 -9.68 44.51 -5.92
N ASN A 276 -10.14 45.60 -6.53
CA ASN A 276 -11.15 46.48 -5.95
C ASN A 276 -12.52 45.81 -5.78
N GLU A 277 -12.92 44.95 -6.72
CA GLU A 277 -14.11 44.10 -6.61
C GLU A 277 -14.02 43.21 -5.37
N VAL A 278 -12.89 42.54 -5.17
CA VAL A 278 -12.63 41.72 -3.98
C VAL A 278 -12.67 42.56 -2.69
N LYS A 279 -12.07 43.75 -2.67
CA LYS A 279 -12.14 44.69 -1.52
C LYS A 279 -13.57 45.09 -1.16
N ARG A 280 -14.45 45.25 -2.16
CA ARG A 280 -15.87 45.60 -1.94
C ARG A 280 -16.68 44.41 -1.44
N GLN A 281 -16.36 43.20 -1.90
CA GLN A 281 -17.07 41.98 -1.54
C GLN A 281 -16.70 41.46 -0.14
N TYR A 282 -15.42 41.57 0.23
CA TYR A 282 -14.89 40.99 1.47
C TYR A 282 -14.40 42.09 2.42
N PRO A 283 -14.95 42.20 3.65
CA PRO A 283 -14.59 43.27 4.58
C PRO A 283 -13.21 43.08 5.23
N ASN A 284 -12.78 41.84 5.44
CA ASN A 284 -11.53 41.53 6.15
C ASN A 284 -10.39 41.24 5.17
N LYS A 285 -9.17 41.66 5.53
CA LYS A 285 -7.96 41.44 4.70
C LYS A 285 -7.68 39.94 4.46
N SER A 286 -7.89 39.09 5.47
CA SER A 286 -7.75 37.63 5.36
C SER A 286 -8.64 37.04 4.26
N ASP A 287 -9.90 37.45 4.22
CA ASP A 287 -10.87 36.97 3.24
C ASP A 287 -10.55 37.50 1.84
N GLN A 288 -10.04 38.73 1.74
CA GLN A 288 -9.55 39.32 0.49
C GLN A 288 -8.36 38.54 -0.09
N ILE A 289 -7.36 38.19 0.74
CA ILE A 289 -6.20 37.39 0.33
C ILE A 289 -6.67 36.02 -0.17
N THR A 290 -7.52 35.35 0.61
CA THR A 290 -8.07 34.02 0.28
C THR A 290 -8.84 34.07 -1.05
N ALA A 291 -9.65 35.11 -1.26
CA ALA A 291 -10.41 35.29 -2.50
C ALA A 291 -9.50 35.51 -3.73
N LEU A 292 -8.39 36.25 -3.60
CA LEU A 292 -7.43 36.41 -4.70
C LEU A 292 -6.66 35.14 -5.02
N ILE A 293 -6.26 34.37 -4.00
CA ILE A 293 -5.65 33.06 -4.18
C ILE A 293 -6.62 32.16 -4.95
N ARG A 294 -7.87 32.01 -4.47
CA ARG A 294 -8.90 31.21 -5.13
C ARG A 294 -9.20 31.69 -6.55
N PHE A 295 -9.24 33.01 -6.79
CA PHE A 295 -9.39 33.56 -8.13
C PHE A 295 -8.27 33.08 -9.07
N VAL A 296 -7.01 33.18 -8.66
CA VAL A 296 -5.89 32.71 -9.50
C VAL A 296 -5.92 31.19 -9.67
N GLN A 297 -6.27 30.45 -8.62
CA GLN A 297 -6.34 28.98 -8.63
C GLN A 297 -7.46 28.42 -9.50
N ASP A 298 -8.65 29.03 -9.44
CA ASP A 298 -9.88 28.49 -10.04
C ASP A 298 -10.18 29.12 -11.41
N GLU A 299 -9.87 30.40 -11.62
CA GLU A 299 -10.26 31.17 -12.81
C GLU A 299 -9.12 31.35 -13.84
N ILE A 300 -7.89 30.99 -13.47
CA ILE A 300 -6.74 30.98 -14.39
C ILE A 300 -6.34 29.53 -14.64
N ARG A 301 -6.62 29.02 -15.84
CA ARG A 301 -6.36 27.63 -16.19
C ARG A 301 -4.86 27.35 -16.29
N TYR A 302 -4.42 26.20 -15.79
CA TYR A 302 -3.05 25.76 -15.99
C TYR A 302 -2.82 25.38 -17.46
N LEU A 303 -1.93 26.12 -18.13
CA LEU A 303 -1.49 25.88 -19.51
C LEU A 303 -0.16 26.62 -19.72
N GLY A 304 0.92 25.89 -19.91
CA GLY A 304 2.27 26.44 -20.07
C GLY A 304 2.72 26.46 -21.52
N PHE A 305 3.28 27.59 -21.94
CA PHE A 305 4.11 27.71 -23.14
C PHE A 305 5.51 28.10 -22.67
N GLU A 306 6.41 27.13 -22.66
CA GLU A 306 7.71 27.22 -21.99
C GLU A 306 8.90 27.29 -22.97
N ASP A 307 8.65 27.75 -24.19
CA ASP A 307 9.67 27.84 -25.23
C ASP A 307 10.73 28.93 -24.93
N GLY A 308 12.01 28.59 -25.14
CA GLY A 308 13.10 29.54 -25.04
C GLY A 308 13.28 30.13 -23.63
N ILE A 309 13.08 31.45 -23.53
CA ILE A 309 13.20 32.18 -22.26
C ILE A 309 11.99 31.98 -21.35
N HIS A 310 10.85 31.60 -21.93
CA HIS A 310 9.59 31.40 -21.20
C HIS A 310 9.57 30.09 -20.42
N GLY A 311 10.65 29.29 -20.44
CA GLY A 311 10.87 28.27 -19.42
C GLY A 311 11.15 28.87 -18.03
N TYR A 312 11.70 30.09 -17.96
CA TYR A 312 12.15 30.71 -16.70
C TYR A 312 11.48 32.06 -16.41
N LYS A 313 11.18 32.82 -17.45
CA LYS A 313 10.57 34.15 -17.32
C LYS A 313 9.05 34.05 -17.43
N PRO A 314 8.26 34.53 -16.45
CA PRO A 314 6.82 34.58 -16.58
C PRO A 314 6.37 35.58 -17.66
N HIS A 315 5.19 35.35 -18.22
CA HIS A 315 4.49 36.27 -19.10
C HIS A 315 4.02 37.53 -18.35
N ASP A 316 3.60 38.55 -19.11
CA ASP A 316 3.05 39.76 -18.50
C ASP A 316 1.73 39.44 -17.74
N PRO A 317 1.54 39.89 -16.49
CA PRO A 317 0.31 39.67 -15.72
C PRO A 317 -0.95 40.14 -16.43
N THR A 318 -0.87 41.20 -17.25
CA THR A 318 -1.99 41.68 -18.07
C THR A 318 -2.37 40.65 -19.12
N GLN A 319 -1.37 40.05 -19.77
CA GLN A 319 -1.57 38.97 -20.73
C GLN A 319 -2.20 37.77 -20.03
N ILE A 320 -1.59 37.29 -18.93
CA ILE A 320 -2.08 36.14 -18.14
C ILE A 320 -3.53 36.36 -17.70
N PHE A 321 -3.84 37.53 -17.16
CA PHE A 321 -5.20 37.89 -16.73
C PHE A 321 -6.19 37.90 -17.89
N SER A 322 -5.81 38.48 -19.04
CA SER A 322 -6.70 38.59 -20.21
C SER A 322 -6.96 37.25 -20.88
N GLN A 323 -5.95 36.37 -20.97
CA GLN A 323 -6.05 35.08 -21.65
C GLN A 323 -6.64 33.98 -20.76
N ARG A 324 -6.70 34.20 -19.42
CA ARG A 324 -7.22 33.27 -18.42
C ARG A 324 -6.47 31.94 -18.34
N TYR A 325 -5.18 31.93 -18.66
CA TYR A 325 -4.32 30.77 -18.47
C TYR A 325 -2.85 31.16 -18.27
N GLY A 326 -2.08 30.23 -17.69
CA GLY A 326 -0.62 30.32 -17.51
C GLY A 326 -0.08 29.09 -16.76
N ASP A 327 1.23 28.93 -16.73
CA ASP A 327 1.92 27.88 -15.95
C ASP A 327 2.18 28.31 -14.48
N CYS A 328 3.09 27.61 -13.79
CA CYS A 328 3.38 27.84 -12.37
C CYS A 328 3.93 29.24 -12.09
N LYS A 329 4.92 29.69 -12.86
CA LYS A 329 5.52 31.01 -12.72
C LYS A 329 4.55 32.12 -13.14
N ASP A 330 3.74 31.90 -14.17
CA ASP A 330 2.71 32.87 -14.59
C ASP A 330 1.65 33.08 -13.51
N LYS A 331 1.11 31.99 -12.96
CA LYS A 331 0.08 32.05 -11.91
C LYS A 331 0.64 32.63 -10.61
N ALA A 332 1.86 32.24 -10.21
CA ALA A 332 2.54 32.83 -9.07
C ALA A 332 2.74 34.34 -9.26
N PHE A 333 3.21 34.75 -10.44
CA PHE A 333 3.50 36.15 -10.75
C PHE A 333 2.23 37.01 -10.74
N LEU A 334 1.14 36.55 -11.36
CA LEU A 334 -0.16 37.23 -11.32
C LEU A 334 -0.67 37.39 -9.87
N LEU A 335 -0.58 36.34 -9.05
CA LEU A 335 -1.03 36.40 -7.65
C LEU A 335 -0.23 37.42 -6.84
N ILE A 336 1.10 37.43 -6.96
CA ILE A 336 1.97 38.40 -6.28
C ILE A 336 1.55 39.83 -6.61
N HIS A 337 1.25 40.14 -7.87
CA HIS A 337 0.79 41.47 -8.27
C HIS A 337 -0.58 41.86 -7.74
N MET A 338 -1.50 40.89 -7.64
CA MET A 338 -2.81 41.15 -7.03
C MET A 338 -2.69 41.39 -5.52
N LEU A 339 -1.78 40.68 -4.85
CA LEU A 339 -1.49 40.85 -3.42
C LEU A 339 -0.77 42.18 -3.12
N ASP A 340 0.13 42.62 -4.00
CA ASP A 340 0.79 43.92 -3.89
C ASP A 340 -0.22 45.09 -3.88
N GLU A 341 -1.28 45.02 -4.72
CA GLU A 341 -2.38 46.00 -4.72
C GLU A 341 -3.27 45.95 -3.44
N LEU A 342 -3.13 44.89 -2.62
CA LEU A 342 -3.68 44.79 -1.25
C LEU A 342 -2.69 45.26 -0.17
N ASN A 343 -1.49 45.71 -0.53
CA ASN A 343 -0.37 45.93 0.38
C ASN A 343 -0.08 44.66 1.20
N VAL A 344 0.00 43.52 0.54
CA VAL A 344 0.43 42.23 1.09
C VAL A 344 1.77 41.89 0.48
N GLU A 345 2.78 41.75 1.33
CA GLU A 345 4.13 41.42 0.90
C GLU A 345 4.18 39.95 0.47
N ALA A 346 4.49 39.69 -0.80
CA ALA A 346 4.58 38.36 -1.36
C ALA A 346 5.72 38.25 -2.38
N TYR A 347 6.30 37.06 -2.50
CA TYR A 347 7.44 36.79 -3.37
C TYR A 347 7.25 35.48 -4.14
N ALA A 348 7.83 35.41 -5.34
CA ALA A 348 7.97 34.15 -6.05
C ALA A 348 9.00 33.28 -5.32
N ALA A 349 8.76 31.98 -5.25
CA ALA A 349 9.68 31.03 -4.66
C ALA A 349 9.85 29.82 -5.57
N LEU A 350 11.11 29.51 -5.90
CA LEU A 350 11.46 28.38 -6.75
C LEU A 350 11.60 27.12 -5.90
N VAL A 351 10.97 26.03 -6.32
CA VAL A 351 11.00 24.74 -5.62
C VAL A 351 11.33 23.60 -6.59
N ASN A 352 11.58 22.42 -6.02
CA ASN A 352 11.58 21.17 -6.78
C ASN A 352 10.37 20.34 -6.34
N SER A 353 9.44 20.14 -7.26
CA SER A 353 8.14 19.49 -7.07
C SER A 353 8.22 17.97 -6.98
N SER A 354 9.31 17.38 -7.50
CA SER A 354 9.49 15.92 -7.57
C SER A 354 10.50 15.40 -6.54
N ASN A 355 11.34 16.26 -5.98
CA ASN A 355 12.47 15.89 -5.15
C ASN A 355 12.79 16.97 -4.11
N ASN A 356 12.06 16.95 -3.00
CA ASN A 356 12.15 17.96 -1.96
C ASN A 356 13.49 17.97 -1.17
N LYS A 357 14.30 16.91 -1.26
CA LYS A 357 15.65 16.82 -0.67
C LYS A 357 16.78 16.97 -1.70
N ILE A 358 16.48 17.34 -2.95
CA ILE A 358 17.47 17.47 -4.03
C ILE A 358 18.62 18.41 -3.64
N PHE A 359 18.30 19.45 -2.89
CA PHE A 359 19.23 20.50 -2.46
C PHE A 359 20.34 20.02 -1.52
N ASN A 360 20.22 18.82 -0.95
CA ASN A 360 21.30 18.20 -0.18
C ASN A 360 22.39 17.62 -1.09
N TYR A 361 22.12 17.46 -2.37
CA TYR A 361 22.96 16.77 -3.34
C TYR A 361 23.34 17.62 -4.55
N CYS A 362 22.91 18.89 -4.59
CA CYS A 362 23.18 19.78 -5.72
C CYS A 362 23.89 21.08 -5.31
N GLN A 363 24.73 21.59 -6.22
CA GLN A 363 25.28 22.93 -6.13
C GLN A 363 24.23 23.98 -6.53
N PRO A 364 24.41 25.25 -6.11
CA PRO A 364 23.55 26.34 -6.56
C PRO A 364 23.55 26.41 -8.08
N SER A 365 22.36 26.37 -8.67
CA SER A 365 22.13 26.33 -10.11
C SER A 365 20.66 26.65 -10.39
N PRO A 366 20.32 27.29 -11.51
CA PRO A 366 18.92 27.44 -11.91
C PRO A 366 18.27 26.12 -12.36
N TYR A 367 19.04 25.11 -12.75
CA TYR A 367 18.54 23.84 -13.31
C TYR A 367 17.97 22.84 -12.28
N VAL A 368 18.07 23.14 -10.99
CA VAL A 368 17.62 22.24 -9.91
C VAL A 368 16.18 22.52 -9.48
N PHE A 369 15.59 23.61 -9.98
CA PHE A 369 14.19 23.97 -9.75
C PHE A 369 13.35 23.54 -10.95
N ASP A 370 12.15 23.02 -10.70
CA ASP A 370 11.21 22.58 -11.74
C ASP A 370 9.81 23.21 -11.56
N HIS A 371 9.60 24.02 -10.51
CA HIS A 371 8.30 24.61 -10.19
C HIS A 371 8.43 25.95 -9.44
N CYS A 372 7.39 26.78 -9.51
CA CYS A 372 7.35 28.11 -8.90
C CYS A 372 6.04 28.30 -8.11
N ILE A 373 6.17 28.74 -6.85
CA ILE A 373 5.06 29.02 -5.93
C ILE A 373 5.15 30.45 -5.37
N VAL A 374 4.22 30.83 -4.48
CA VAL A 374 4.20 32.13 -3.81
C VAL A 374 4.46 31.94 -2.32
N VAL A 375 5.29 32.81 -1.74
CA VAL A 375 5.37 32.98 -0.28
C VAL A 375 4.81 34.34 0.10
N ILE A 376 3.84 34.34 1.00
CA ILE A 376 3.24 35.55 1.59
C ILE A 376 3.92 35.78 2.94
N ASN A 377 4.46 36.97 3.15
CA ASN A 377 4.97 37.39 4.45
C ASN A 377 3.82 38.01 5.25
N ASP A 378 3.41 37.30 6.29
CA ASP A 378 2.33 37.71 7.17
C ASP A 378 2.86 37.87 8.61
N GLU A 379 3.15 39.11 9.00
CA GLU A 379 3.68 39.45 10.33
C GLU A 379 4.97 38.68 10.71
N GLY A 380 5.80 38.33 9.71
CA GLY A 380 7.05 37.59 9.89
C GLY A 380 6.89 36.06 9.77
N GLU A 381 5.68 35.56 9.59
CA GLU A 381 5.40 34.17 9.23
C GLU A 381 5.34 34.01 7.70
N ASN A 382 5.99 32.98 7.17
CA ASN A 382 5.92 32.63 5.76
C ASN A 382 4.75 31.69 5.51
N ILE A 383 3.75 32.16 4.77
CA ILE A 383 2.62 31.35 4.30
C ILE A 383 2.87 30.95 2.85
N TRP A 384 2.95 29.65 2.59
CA TRP A 384 3.27 29.10 1.27
C TRP A 384 2.00 28.78 0.50
N VAL A 385 1.89 29.29 -0.71
CA VAL A 385 0.73 29.15 -1.57
C VAL A 385 1.18 28.64 -2.93
N ASP A 386 0.70 27.47 -3.30
CA ASP A 386 0.83 26.99 -4.66
C ASP A 386 -0.40 27.42 -5.48
N ALA A 387 -0.21 28.43 -6.33
CA ALA A 387 -1.27 28.99 -7.16
C ALA A 387 -1.76 28.02 -8.26
N THR A 388 -1.10 26.88 -8.44
CA THR A 388 -1.40 25.89 -9.49
C THR A 388 -2.41 24.83 -9.06
N PHE A 389 -2.60 24.64 -7.76
CA PHE A 389 -3.70 23.84 -7.23
C PHE A 389 -5.01 24.56 -7.46
N SER A 390 -6.08 23.82 -7.73
CA SER A 390 -7.43 24.37 -7.85
C SER A 390 -8.32 23.81 -6.77
N SER A 391 -9.46 24.46 -6.57
CA SER A 391 -10.52 24.01 -5.66
C SER A 391 -10.07 23.94 -4.20
N GLN A 392 -9.04 24.70 -3.81
CA GLN A 392 -8.58 24.68 -2.43
C GLN A 392 -9.59 25.35 -1.48
N GLY A 393 -9.79 24.73 -0.32
CA GLY A 393 -10.57 25.28 0.79
C GLY A 393 -9.71 25.90 1.89
N GLY A 394 -10.36 26.40 2.93
CA GLY A 394 -9.70 27.03 4.08
C GLY A 394 -9.36 28.50 3.84
N SER A 395 -8.91 29.16 4.90
CA SER A 395 -8.29 30.49 4.79
C SER A 395 -6.91 30.41 4.15
N TYR A 396 -6.35 31.54 3.70
CA TYR A 396 -4.99 31.57 3.13
C TYR A 396 -3.90 31.00 4.08
N ARG A 397 -4.13 31.01 5.41
CA ARG A 397 -3.21 30.43 6.41
C ARG A 397 -3.34 28.91 6.55
N GLU A 398 -4.44 28.33 6.09
CA GLU A 398 -4.76 26.90 6.21
C GLU A 398 -4.70 26.17 4.87
N ILE A 399 -4.39 26.91 3.79
CA ILE A 399 -4.33 26.36 2.45
C ILE A 399 -3.26 25.26 2.36
N PHE A 400 -3.61 24.16 1.70
CA PHE A 400 -2.68 23.06 1.51
C PHE A 400 -1.56 23.46 0.54
N CYS A 401 -0.33 23.13 0.90
CA CYS A 401 0.88 23.27 0.14
C CYS A 401 1.60 21.93 0.20
N PRO A 402 1.94 21.31 -0.95
CA PRO A 402 2.72 20.09 -0.97
C PRO A 402 4.05 20.22 -0.22
N ASN A 403 4.58 19.07 0.21
CA ASN A 403 5.85 19.02 0.91
C ASN A 403 7.04 19.20 -0.06
N TYR A 404 7.26 20.44 -0.50
CA TYR A 404 8.37 20.83 -1.37
C TYR A 404 9.74 20.84 -0.68
N GLY A 405 9.78 20.65 0.65
CA GLY A 405 11.01 20.67 1.44
C GLY A 405 11.60 22.07 1.51
N LYS A 406 12.41 22.47 0.53
CA LYS A 406 13.07 23.77 0.49
C LYS A 406 12.68 24.59 -0.74
N ALA A 407 12.64 25.90 -0.55
CA ALA A 407 12.41 26.87 -1.61
C ALA A 407 13.49 27.96 -1.65
N LEU A 408 13.76 28.49 -2.84
CA LEU A 408 14.56 29.70 -3.02
C LEU A 408 13.64 30.90 -3.24
N VAL A 409 13.53 31.77 -2.24
CA VAL A 409 12.67 32.96 -2.31
C VAL A 409 13.34 34.06 -3.14
N LEU A 410 12.64 34.57 -4.15
CA LEU A 410 13.15 35.60 -5.05
C LEU A 410 12.93 36.99 -4.45
N ARG A 411 13.75 37.35 -3.46
CA ARG A 411 13.74 38.67 -2.82
C ARG A 411 15.14 39.25 -2.62
N LYS A 412 15.23 40.57 -2.52
CA LYS A 412 16.50 41.28 -2.41
C LYS A 412 17.26 40.83 -1.16
N GLY A 413 18.50 40.37 -1.35
CA GLY A 413 19.38 39.94 -0.26
C GLY A 413 19.19 38.48 0.17
N GLU A 414 18.25 37.75 -0.43
CA GLU A 414 18.10 36.32 -0.15
C GLU A 414 19.34 35.55 -0.60
N SER A 415 19.79 34.62 0.24
CA SER A 415 21.05 33.90 0.01
C SER A 415 21.04 32.46 0.48
N VAL A 416 19.94 32.02 1.10
CA VAL A 416 19.75 30.67 1.61
C VAL A 416 18.45 30.08 1.07
N LEU A 417 18.37 28.75 1.13
CA LEU A 417 17.12 28.05 0.91
C LEU A 417 16.29 28.10 2.20
N THR A 418 14.99 28.33 2.06
CA THR A 418 14.04 28.40 3.17
C THR A 418 13.22 27.11 3.21
N GLU A 419 13.03 26.55 4.40
CA GLU A 419 12.11 25.41 4.60
C GLU A 419 10.67 25.83 4.28
N VAL A 420 10.00 25.03 3.46
CA VAL A 420 8.58 25.13 3.15
C VAL A 420 7.82 24.43 4.28
N SER A 421 6.92 25.15 4.94
CA SER A 421 6.18 24.57 6.05
C SER A 421 5.25 23.46 5.55
N LYS A 422 5.24 22.33 6.28
CA LYS A 422 4.35 21.22 5.98
C LYS A 422 2.91 21.63 6.29
N SER A 423 2.00 21.38 5.37
CA SER A 423 0.58 21.62 5.61
C SER A 423 0.02 20.73 6.72
N LYS A 424 -0.92 21.30 7.47
CA LYS A 424 -1.64 20.62 8.56
C LYS A 424 -2.95 20.04 8.02
N ASN A 425 -3.56 19.16 8.81
CA ASN A 425 -4.93 18.64 8.59
C ASN A 425 -5.14 17.86 7.28
N TYR A 426 -4.10 17.23 6.72
CA TYR A 426 -4.28 16.19 5.70
C TYR A 426 -4.78 14.92 6.38
N LYS A 427 -6.08 14.63 6.27
CA LYS A 427 -6.72 13.49 6.94
C LYS A 427 -7.91 13.00 6.13
N ARG A 428 -8.13 11.69 6.15
CA ARG A 428 -9.34 11.04 5.66
C ARG A 428 -9.92 10.11 6.71
N ILE A 429 -11.23 10.19 6.94
CA ILE A 429 -11.98 9.30 7.83
C ILE A 429 -13.05 8.61 7.00
N ILE A 430 -13.08 7.29 7.01
CA ILE A 430 -14.06 6.48 6.28
C ILE A 430 -14.84 5.66 7.30
N ASN A 431 -16.15 5.78 7.29
CA ASN A 431 -17.06 5.04 8.15
C ASN A 431 -17.99 4.22 7.26
N GLU A 432 -17.92 2.91 7.37
CA GLU A 432 -18.72 1.95 6.60
C GLU A 432 -19.69 1.21 7.53
N TYR A 433 -20.95 1.13 7.13
CA TYR A 433 -21.98 0.39 7.84
C TYR A 433 -22.58 -0.61 6.87
N LEU A 434 -22.45 -1.90 7.19
CA LEU A 434 -23.06 -2.96 6.43
C LEU A 434 -24.07 -3.71 7.32
N ASP A 435 -25.32 -3.66 6.91
CA ASP A 435 -26.40 -4.36 7.57
C ASP A 435 -26.71 -5.68 6.84
N VAL A 436 -26.37 -6.79 7.50
CA VAL A 436 -26.60 -8.16 7.03
C VAL A 436 -27.91 -8.68 7.64
N ASN A 437 -29.03 -8.07 7.22
CA ASN A 437 -30.37 -8.30 7.76
C ASN A 437 -30.82 -9.79 7.79
N GLU A 438 -30.41 -10.59 6.81
CA GLU A 438 -30.84 -12.00 6.70
C GLU A 438 -29.73 -12.91 6.14
N HIS A 439 -29.60 -14.12 6.70
CA HIS A 439 -28.64 -15.13 6.24
C HIS A 439 -28.81 -15.46 4.74
N GLY A 440 -27.70 -15.46 4.01
CA GLY A 440 -27.67 -15.86 2.61
C GLY A 440 -28.34 -14.88 1.64
N LYS A 441 -28.74 -13.68 2.09
CA LYS A 441 -29.38 -12.65 1.27
C LYS A 441 -28.51 -11.40 1.09
N GLY A 442 -29.05 -10.40 0.42
CA GLY A 442 -28.49 -9.06 0.29
C GLY A 442 -28.45 -8.26 1.59
N GLY A 443 -28.02 -7.00 1.48
CA GLY A 443 -27.87 -6.08 2.61
C GLY A 443 -27.86 -4.63 2.16
N VAL A 444 -27.86 -3.72 3.14
CA VAL A 444 -27.69 -2.28 2.90
C VAL A 444 -26.28 -1.90 3.31
N PHE A 445 -25.57 -1.24 2.40
CA PHE A 445 -24.20 -0.77 2.63
C PHE A 445 -24.14 0.74 2.54
N GLU A 446 -23.79 1.40 3.64
CA GLU A 446 -23.67 2.85 3.74
C GLU A 446 -22.22 3.22 4.01
N ILE A 447 -21.74 4.26 3.34
CA ILE A 447 -20.38 4.76 3.50
C ILE A 447 -20.43 6.26 3.69
N GLN A 448 -19.69 6.75 4.68
CA GLN A 448 -19.42 8.17 4.84
C GLN A 448 -17.91 8.37 4.84
N SER A 449 -17.40 9.03 3.81
CA SER A 449 -16.02 9.48 3.73
C SER A 449 -15.93 10.97 4.03
N GLU A 450 -15.10 11.35 4.99
CA GLU A 450 -14.77 12.73 5.34
C GLU A 450 -13.32 13.02 4.98
N TYR A 451 -13.13 14.05 4.17
CA TYR A 451 -11.83 14.49 3.68
C TYR A 451 -11.52 15.87 4.28
N TYR A 452 -10.27 16.07 4.71
CA TYR A 452 -9.80 17.29 5.35
C TYR A 452 -8.55 17.83 4.64
N GLY A 453 -8.42 19.15 4.54
CA GLY A 453 -7.22 19.78 3.99
C GLY A 453 -6.97 19.39 2.53
N GLY A 454 -5.75 18.98 2.20
CA GLY A 454 -5.38 18.57 0.84
C GLY A 454 -6.23 17.42 0.27
N GLU A 455 -6.66 16.46 1.10
CA GLU A 455 -7.60 15.40 0.69
C GLU A 455 -8.95 15.97 0.24
N ALA A 456 -9.45 16.99 0.95
CA ALA A 456 -10.70 17.66 0.56
C ALA A 456 -10.53 18.42 -0.76
N ASP A 457 -9.38 19.07 -0.95
CA ASP A 457 -9.04 19.78 -2.19
C ASP A 457 -8.98 18.83 -3.40
N GLU A 458 -8.32 17.68 -3.25
CA GLU A 458 -8.20 16.63 -4.28
C GLU A 458 -9.58 16.10 -4.70
N ILE A 459 -10.43 15.75 -3.73
CA ILE A 459 -11.78 15.24 -4.03
C ILE A 459 -12.68 16.33 -4.62
N ARG A 460 -12.58 17.57 -4.13
CA ARG A 460 -13.34 18.70 -4.67
C ARG A 460 -12.97 18.98 -6.12
N ASP A 461 -11.68 18.93 -6.45
CA ASP A 461 -11.21 19.09 -7.82
C ASP A 461 -11.63 17.91 -8.72
N TYR A 462 -11.61 16.67 -8.21
CA TYR A 462 -12.14 15.50 -8.92
C TYR A 462 -13.63 15.65 -9.24
N ILE A 463 -14.45 16.10 -8.28
CA ILE A 463 -15.88 16.37 -8.47
C ILE A 463 -16.09 17.50 -9.48
N ARG A 464 -15.30 18.58 -9.42
CA ARG A 464 -15.40 19.68 -10.39
C ARG A 464 -15.10 19.23 -11.82
N LYS A 465 -14.16 18.30 -11.99
CA LYS A 465 -13.74 17.75 -13.29
C LYS A 465 -14.62 16.61 -13.80
N THR A 466 -15.44 16.00 -12.94
CA THR A 466 -16.21 14.78 -13.24
C THR A 466 -17.70 15.03 -13.06
N ASP A 467 -18.51 14.68 -14.06
CA ASP A 467 -19.97 14.72 -13.87
C ASP A 467 -20.42 13.71 -12.79
N LEU A 468 -21.39 14.10 -11.96
CA LEU A 468 -21.89 13.28 -10.84
C LEU A 468 -22.34 11.88 -11.29
N SER A 469 -22.90 11.74 -12.49
CA SER A 469 -23.29 10.44 -13.05
C SER A 469 -22.09 9.51 -13.26
N ARG A 470 -20.95 10.06 -13.70
CA ARG A 470 -19.70 9.31 -13.90
C ARG A 470 -19.07 8.94 -12.57
N MET A 471 -19.09 9.85 -11.58
CA MET A 471 -18.66 9.55 -10.21
C MET A 471 -19.47 8.41 -9.61
N LYS A 472 -20.80 8.50 -9.68
CA LYS A 472 -21.73 7.45 -9.24
C LYS A 472 -21.44 6.11 -9.89
N LYS A 473 -21.22 6.11 -11.22
CA LYS A 473 -20.84 4.90 -11.96
C LYS A 473 -19.51 4.33 -11.48
N ASN A 474 -18.48 5.16 -11.31
CA ASN A 474 -17.15 4.70 -10.88
C ASN A 474 -17.20 4.05 -9.50
N TYR A 475 -17.91 4.65 -8.54
CA TYR A 475 -18.03 4.09 -7.18
C TYR A 475 -18.87 2.82 -7.17
N THR A 476 -19.97 2.80 -7.95
CA THR A 476 -20.78 1.59 -8.14
C THR A 476 -19.95 0.46 -8.76
N ASP A 477 -19.17 0.75 -9.80
CA ASP A 477 -18.30 -0.23 -10.47
C ASP A 477 -17.18 -0.74 -9.54
N PHE A 478 -16.66 0.13 -8.65
CA PHE A 478 -15.66 -0.24 -7.63
C PHE A 478 -16.23 -1.28 -6.65
N TYR A 479 -17.37 -0.98 -6.02
CA TYR A 479 -17.98 -1.90 -5.04
C TYR A 479 -18.67 -3.10 -5.69
N ALA A 480 -19.15 -3.01 -6.94
CA ALA A 480 -19.75 -4.14 -7.63
C ALA A 480 -18.74 -5.28 -7.88
N LYS A 481 -17.45 -4.96 -8.03
CA LYS A 481 -16.37 -5.96 -8.13
C LYS A 481 -16.13 -6.68 -6.80
N LYS A 482 -16.50 -6.09 -5.67
CA LYS A 482 -16.29 -6.64 -4.32
C LYS A 482 -17.53 -7.39 -3.82
N PHE A 483 -18.73 -6.83 -4.00
CA PHE A 483 -19.99 -7.33 -3.44
C PHE A 483 -20.93 -8.03 -4.44
N MET A 484 -20.44 -8.49 -5.60
CA MET A 484 -21.16 -9.18 -6.70
C MET A 484 -22.70 -9.06 -6.69
N LEU A 485 -23.24 -8.24 -7.62
CA LEU A 485 -24.67 -7.89 -7.79
C LEU A 485 -25.15 -6.74 -6.88
N LEU A 486 -24.54 -5.58 -7.06
CA LEU A 486 -25.20 -4.30 -6.76
C LEU A 486 -26.28 -4.05 -7.81
N SER A 487 -27.50 -3.73 -7.40
CA SER A 487 -28.50 -3.26 -8.34
C SER A 487 -27.99 -1.94 -8.95
N ARG A 488 -27.96 -1.85 -10.29
CA ARG A 488 -27.38 -0.70 -11.01
C ARG A 488 -28.12 0.63 -10.76
N ASP A 489 -29.29 0.57 -10.11
CA ASP A 489 -30.19 1.71 -9.89
C ASP A 489 -30.29 2.17 -8.41
N SER A 490 -29.58 1.55 -7.45
CA SER A 490 -29.77 1.83 -6.01
C SER A 490 -28.76 2.76 -5.33
N THR A 491 -27.77 3.29 -6.04
CA THR A 491 -26.74 4.12 -5.40
C THR A 491 -27.26 5.54 -5.16
N ASP A 492 -27.34 5.98 -3.91
CA ASP A 492 -27.55 7.38 -3.56
C ASP A 492 -26.19 7.98 -3.16
N ILE A 493 -25.79 9.09 -3.80
CA ILE A 493 -24.56 9.80 -3.46
C ILE A 493 -24.92 11.23 -3.11
N ARG A 494 -24.52 11.65 -1.91
CA ARG A 494 -24.68 13.01 -1.42
C ARG A 494 -23.32 13.59 -1.06
N ILE A 495 -23.03 14.77 -1.59
CA ILE A 495 -21.81 15.52 -1.31
C ILE A 495 -22.17 16.71 -0.43
N GLU A 496 -21.43 16.89 0.67
CA GLU A 496 -21.51 18.05 1.56
C GLU A 496 -20.13 18.70 1.61
N ASP A 497 -19.98 19.89 1.03
CA ASP A 497 -18.71 20.61 0.95
C ASP A 497 -18.75 21.89 1.78
N ASP A 498 -17.98 21.92 2.87
CA ASP A 498 -17.68 23.13 3.64
C ASP A 498 -16.29 23.63 3.22
N ARG A 499 -16.26 24.36 2.11
CA ARG A 499 -15.02 24.89 1.53
C ARG A 499 -14.30 25.85 2.48
N GLU A 500 -15.01 26.58 3.34
CA GLU A 500 -14.37 27.50 4.29
C GLU A 500 -13.62 26.79 5.40
N LYS A 501 -14.12 25.64 5.88
CA LYS A 501 -13.37 24.79 6.83
C LYS A 501 -12.43 23.79 6.17
N ASN A 502 -12.41 23.76 4.84
CA ASN A 502 -11.79 22.75 4.01
C ASN A 502 -12.14 21.31 4.39
N VAL A 503 -13.44 21.05 4.51
CA VAL A 503 -13.98 19.72 4.81
C VAL A 503 -14.97 19.32 3.73
N LEU A 504 -14.78 18.16 3.13
CA LEU A 504 -15.69 17.59 2.16
C LEU A 504 -16.15 16.22 2.64
N LYS A 505 -17.47 15.99 2.63
CA LYS A 505 -18.07 14.70 2.98
C LYS A 505 -18.76 14.09 1.78
N VAL A 506 -18.52 12.82 1.54
CA VAL A 506 -19.23 12.02 0.54
C VAL A 506 -19.98 10.91 1.28
N LYS A 507 -21.30 10.89 1.12
CA LYS A 507 -22.18 9.87 1.67
C LYS A 507 -22.71 9.02 0.53
N GLU A 508 -22.60 7.71 0.69
CA GLU A 508 -22.99 6.72 -0.31
C GLU A 508 -23.91 5.70 0.35
N LYS A 509 -24.94 5.26 -0.38
CA LYS A 509 -25.82 4.18 0.04
C LYS A 509 -26.02 3.20 -1.11
N TYR A 510 -25.83 1.92 -0.83
CA TYR A 510 -25.91 0.83 -1.79
C TYR A 510 -26.90 -0.22 -1.30
N HIS A 511 -27.65 -0.78 -2.25
CA HIS A 511 -28.46 -1.97 -2.01
C HIS A 511 -27.79 -3.17 -2.69
N ILE A 512 -27.33 -4.11 -1.88
CA ILE A 512 -26.66 -5.32 -2.33
C ILE A 512 -27.74 -6.39 -2.47
N GLU A 513 -27.90 -6.99 -3.66
CA GLU A 513 -28.93 -8.03 -3.86
C GLU A 513 -28.50 -9.36 -3.24
N GLN A 514 -27.22 -9.70 -3.36
CA GLN A 514 -26.65 -10.93 -2.85
C GLN A 514 -25.25 -10.68 -2.30
N LEU A 515 -25.12 -10.69 -0.97
CA LEU A 515 -23.83 -10.49 -0.31
C LEU A 515 -22.98 -11.77 -0.29
N TRP A 516 -23.66 -12.90 -0.14
CA TRP A 516 -23.03 -14.20 0.10
C TRP A 516 -22.76 -14.96 -1.18
N ARG A 517 -21.53 -15.45 -1.33
CA ARG A 517 -21.13 -16.39 -2.39
C ARG A 517 -21.02 -17.79 -1.82
N ARG A 518 -21.27 -18.80 -2.65
CA ARG A 518 -21.07 -20.19 -2.23
C ARG A 518 -19.58 -20.53 -2.26
N SER A 519 -19.09 -21.24 -1.25
CA SER A 519 -17.71 -21.75 -1.23
C SER A 519 -17.45 -22.67 -2.44
N SER A 520 -16.18 -22.83 -2.81
CA SER A 520 -15.75 -23.64 -3.97
C SER A 520 -16.17 -25.10 -3.86
N ASP A 521 -16.18 -25.64 -2.64
CA ASP A 521 -16.63 -26.99 -2.31
C ASP A 521 -18.14 -27.08 -2.00
N HIS A 522 -18.85 -25.96 -2.14
CA HIS A 522 -20.29 -25.83 -1.91
C HIS A 522 -20.76 -26.10 -0.47
N SER A 523 -19.83 -26.18 0.49
CA SER A 523 -20.10 -26.54 1.88
C SER A 523 -20.51 -25.37 2.78
N ALA A 524 -20.28 -24.12 2.34
CA ALA A 524 -20.62 -22.92 3.11
C ALA A 524 -21.03 -21.74 2.21
N TYR A 525 -21.64 -20.74 2.82
CA TYR A 525 -21.69 -19.39 2.27
C TYR A 525 -20.55 -18.57 2.84
N VAL A 526 -19.84 -17.84 1.97
CA VAL A 526 -18.73 -16.99 2.35
C VAL A 526 -18.96 -15.58 1.87
N PHE A 527 -18.43 -14.61 2.61
CA PHE A 527 -18.47 -13.21 2.24
C PHE A 527 -17.20 -12.54 2.76
N ASP A 528 -16.55 -11.73 1.91
CA ASP A 528 -15.34 -10.99 2.28
C ASP A 528 -15.67 -9.52 2.54
N ILE A 529 -15.17 -8.98 3.65
CA ILE A 529 -15.27 -7.56 4.01
C ILE A 529 -13.90 -7.06 4.43
N GLY A 530 -13.53 -5.85 4.02
CA GLY A 530 -12.25 -5.23 4.37
C GLY A 530 -12.26 -3.75 4.00
N PRO A 531 -11.24 -2.98 4.41
CA PRO A 531 -11.19 -1.54 4.19
C PRO A 531 -10.76 -1.24 2.75
N TYR A 532 -11.56 -1.64 1.75
CA TYR A 532 -11.14 -1.75 0.35
C TYR A 532 -10.58 -0.46 -0.29
N THR A 533 -10.91 0.70 0.28
CA THR A 533 -10.41 2.02 -0.16
C THR A 533 -9.04 2.37 0.41
N LEU A 534 -8.57 1.68 1.46
CA LEU A 534 -7.26 1.87 2.10
C LEU A 534 -6.10 1.23 1.31
N GLY A 535 -6.36 0.12 0.61
CA GLY A 535 -5.34 -0.73 0.00
C GLY A 535 -4.51 -0.02 -1.06
N PRO A 536 -5.10 0.78 -1.96
CA PRO A 536 -4.34 1.58 -2.92
C PRO A 536 -3.38 2.60 -2.30
N ASP A 537 -3.56 2.99 -1.03
CA ASP A 537 -2.68 3.93 -0.34
C ASP A 537 -1.53 3.25 0.41
N ILE A 538 -1.66 1.96 0.72
CA ILE A 538 -0.66 1.18 1.43
C ILE A 538 0.18 0.42 0.41
N SER A 539 1.42 0.85 0.24
CA SER A 539 2.43 0.14 -0.54
C SER A 539 3.55 -0.31 0.39
N TYR A 540 4.03 -1.53 0.20
CA TYR A 540 5.16 -2.08 0.91
C TYR A 540 5.98 -2.99 -0.01
N PRO A 541 7.30 -3.14 0.23
CA PRO A 541 8.12 -3.99 -0.61
C PRO A 541 7.75 -5.47 -0.50
N SER A 542 7.86 -6.19 -1.61
CA SER A 542 7.61 -7.64 -1.68
C SER A 542 8.73 -8.49 -1.07
N THR A 543 9.87 -7.89 -0.73
CA THR A 543 11.01 -8.60 -0.12
C THR A 543 11.71 -7.72 0.92
N ASN A 544 12.29 -8.37 1.92
CA ASN A 544 13.10 -7.72 2.96
C ASN A 544 14.58 -7.55 2.57
N ASP A 545 15.05 -8.18 1.49
CA ASP A 545 16.47 -8.15 1.07
C ASP A 545 16.79 -6.95 0.16
N ARG A 546 16.33 -5.76 0.59
CA ARG A 546 16.50 -4.52 -0.15
C ARG A 546 17.74 -3.76 0.26
N LYS A 547 18.30 -3.01 -0.69
CA LYS A 547 19.52 -2.21 -0.51
C LYS A 547 19.27 -0.70 -0.60
N MET A 548 18.07 -0.28 -0.95
CA MET A 548 17.66 1.11 -1.01
C MET A 548 16.49 1.39 -0.04
N PRO A 549 16.34 2.63 0.46
CA PRO A 549 15.18 3.02 1.26
C PRO A 549 13.88 2.93 0.44
N PHE A 550 12.75 2.81 1.14
CA PHE A 550 11.42 2.69 0.51
C PHE A 550 10.63 3.98 0.67
N ALA A 551 10.14 4.54 -0.42
CA ALA A 551 9.33 5.75 -0.44
C ALA A 551 7.90 5.45 0.03
N LEU A 552 7.40 6.28 0.92
CA LEU A 552 6.02 6.24 1.40
C LEU A 552 5.20 7.33 0.71
N LYS A 553 3.91 7.04 0.47
CA LYS A 553 2.94 8.10 0.18
C LYS A 553 2.90 9.04 1.38
N TYR A 554 3.22 10.32 1.17
CA TYR A 554 3.25 11.32 2.23
C TYR A 554 2.76 12.68 1.73
N PRO A 555 1.93 13.40 2.50
CA PRO A 555 1.30 12.95 3.74
C PRO A 555 0.25 11.85 3.50
N LEU A 556 0.03 10.99 4.49
CA LEU A 556 -1.06 10.02 4.53
C LEU A 556 -1.52 9.87 5.99
N ASN A 557 -2.82 10.02 6.22
CA ASN A 557 -3.44 9.87 7.53
C ASN A 557 -4.89 9.43 7.35
N VAL A 558 -5.10 8.11 7.43
CA VAL A 558 -6.39 7.49 7.15
C VAL A 558 -6.89 6.75 8.39
N GLU A 559 -8.14 7.00 8.73
CA GLU A 559 -8.93 6.18 9.67
C GLU A 559 -10.05 5.53 8.87
N HIS A 560 -10.16 4.20 8.92
CA HIS A 560 -11.20 3.43 8.24
C HIS A 560 -11.88 2.54 9.27
N ASN A 561 -13.16 2.79 9.50
CA ASN A 561 -13.98 2.06 10.45
C ASN A 561 -15.09 1.31 9.71
N ILE A 562 -15.33 0.06 10.06
CA ILE A 562 -16.36 -0.78 9.46
C ILE A 562 -17.21 -1.39 10.59
N TRP A 563 -18.51 -1.18 10.52
CA TRP A 563 -19.50 -1.80 11.41
C TRP A 563 -20.37 -2.78 10.61
N LEU A 564 -20.37 -4.04 11.04
CA LEU A 564 -21.12 -5.12 10.42
C LEU A 564 -22.21 -5.58 11.37
N SER A 565 -23.48 -5.27 11.09
CA SER A 565 -24.60 -5.80 11.86
C SER A 565 -24.90 -7.22 11.38
N MET A 566 -24.77 -8.19 12.30
CA MET A 566 -24.90 -9.61 12.00
C MET A 566 -26.32 -10.12 12.38
N PRO A 567 -26.88 -11.07 11.62
CA PRO A 567 -28.22 -11.59 11.89
C PRO A 567 -28.28 -12.54 13.10
N THR A 568 -27.14 -13.07 13.52
CA THR A 568 -26.97 -13.99 14.66
C THR A 568 -25.67 -13.70 15.40
N GLU A 569 -25.43 -14.43 16.49
CA GLU A 569 -24.13 -14.45 17.15
C GLU A 569 -23.07 -15.15 16.31
N TRP A 570 -21.86 -14.59 16.30
CA TRP A 570 -20.70 -15.12 15.59
C TRP A 570 -19.51 -15.22 16.55
N SER A 571 -18.74 -16.32 16.46
CA SER A 571 -17.52 -16.51 17.24
C SER A 571 -16.34 -15.85 16.54
N ILE A 572 -16.20 -14.53 16.70
CA ILE A 572 -15.07 -13.77 16.20
C ILE A 572 -14.13 -13.51 17.36
N GLU A 573 -12.88 -13.97 17.23
CA GLU A 573 -11.84 -13.65 18.20
C GLU A 573 -11.45 -12.18 18.05
N SER A 574 -11.41 -11.45 19.17
CA SER A 574 -10.87 -10.10 19.17
C SER A 574 -9.37 -10.15 18.87
N GLU A 575 -8.94 -9.38 17.88
CA GLU A 575 -7.54 -9.23 17.54
C GLU A 575 -7.19 -7.75 17.47
N GLU A 576 -6.06 -7.40 18.05
CA GLU A 576 -5.49 -6.06 17.99
C GLU A 576 -4.00 -6.19 17.72
N PHE A 577 -3.48 -5.36 16.82
CA PHE A 577 -2.06 -5.12 16.71
C PHE A 577 -1.76 -3.72 16.21
N GLU A 578 -0.68 -3.16 16.74
CA GLU A 578 -0.19 -1.84 16.38
C GLU A 578 1.31 -1.89 16.09
N LEU A 579 1.75 -0.98 15.22
CA LEU A 579 3.15 -0.64 15.05
C LEU A 579 3.27 0.88 15.01
N VAL A 580 4.02 1.43 15.97
CA VAL A 580 4.32 2.85 16.03
C VAL A 580 5.83 3.02 15.92
N THR A 581 6.25 3.70 14.85
CA THR A 581 7.64 4.06 14.59
C THR A 581 7.77 5.57 14.39
N ASP A 582 8.99 6.05 14.19
CA ASP A 582 9.26 7.44 13.80
C ASP A 582 8.78 7.76 12.36
N TYR A 583 8.54 6.74 11.53
CA TYR A 583 8.21 6.89 10.11
C TYR A 583 6.73 6.63 9.81
N PHE A 584 6.09 5.80 10.63
CA PHE A 584 4.78 5.22 10.35
C PHE A 584 4.07 4.81 11.65
N GLU A 585 2.75 4.94 11.66
CA GLU A 585 1.85 4.41 12.68
C GLU A 585 0.71 3.64 12.02
N GLY A 586 0.59 2.36 12.37
CA GLY A 586 -0.44 1.46 11.92
C GLY A 586 -1.15 0.84 13.10
N VAL A 587 -2.48 0.86 13.09
CA VAL A 587 -3.32 0.21 14.09
C VAL A 587 -4.38 -0.59 13.37
N TYR A 588 -4.57 -1.82 13.83
CA TYR A 588 -5.67 -2.68 13.47
C TYR A 588 -6.34 -3.20 14.73
N GLU A 589 -7.65 -3.10 14.79
CA GLU A 589 -8.47 -3.62 15.86
C GLU A 589 -9.73 -4.27 15.28
N ALA A 590 -10.04 -5.47 15.77
CA ALA A 590 -11.21 -6.25 15.42
C ALA A 590 -11.94 -6.66 16.70
N VAL A 591 -13.19 -6.22 16.86
CA VAL A 591 -13.99 -6.47 18.06
C VAL A 591 -15.36 -7.00 17.67
N TYR A 592 -15.85 -7.99 18.41
CA TYR A 592 -17.23 -8.44 18.32
C TYR A 592 -18.01 -8.01 19.56
N ASN A 593 -19.08 -7.24 19.34
CA ASN A 593 -19.98 -6.80 20.40
C ASN A 593 -21.18 -7.76 20.49
N GLU A 594 -21.16 -8.65 21.49
CA GLU A 594 -22.22 -9.64 21.72
C GLU A 594 -23.60 -9.00 21.95
N MET A 595 -23.65 -7.83 22.60
CA MET A 595 -24.93 -7.18 22.94
C MET A 595 -25.64 -6.58 21.72
N THR A 596 -24.86 -6.06 20.77
CA THR A 596 -25.38 -5.44 19.55
C THR A 596 -25.27 -6.33 18.33
N GLN A 597 -24.70 -7.54 18.47
CA GLN A 597 -24.40 -8.46 17.37
C GLN A 597 -23.66 -7.76 16.23
N THR A 598 -22.64 -6.97 16.58
CA THR A 598 -21.91 -6.12 15.64
C THR A 598 -20.44 -6.52 15.61
N VAL A 599 -19.87 -6.66 14.41
CA VAL A 599 -18.42 -6.74 14.24
C VAL A 599 -17.91 -5.34 13.92
N GLU A 600 -16.92 -4.87 14.67
CA GLU A 600 -16.29 -3.57 14.52
C GLU A 600 -14.84 -3.76 14.08
N LEU A 601 -14.49 -3.18 12.94
CA LEU A 601 -13.14 -3.21 12.39
C LEU A 601 -12.60 -1.78 12.32
N HIS A 602 -11.48 -1.52 12.97
CA HIS A 602 -10.84 -0.22 13.01
C HIS A 602 -9.44 -0.30 12.42
N PHE A 603 -9.19 0.49 11.39
CA PHE A 603 -7.90 0.62 10.74
C PHE A 603 -7.43 2.06 10.84
N LYS A 604 -6.20 2.26 11.33
CA LYS A 604 -5.51 3.55 11.29
C LYS A 604 -4.19 3.37 10.58
N TYR A 605 -3.91 4.25 9.62
CA TYR A 605 -2.65 4.25 8.88
C TYR A 605 -2.16 5.68 8.69
N HIS A 606 -1.02 6.02 9.31
CA HIS A 606 -0.46 7.36 9.34
C HIS A 606 1.04 7.34 9.02
N THR A 607 1.45 8.03 7.96
CA THR A 607 2.87 8.20 7.61
C THR A 607 3.42 9.47 8.26
N LYS A 608 4.44 9.32 9.10
CA LYS A 608 5.15 10.41 9.79
C LYS A 608 6.36 10.90 8.99
N SER A 609 6.86 10.07 8.07
CA SER A 609 7.96 10.34 7.14
C SER A 609 7.59 9.95 5.71
N GLU A 610 8.38 10.42 4.76
CA GLU A 610 8.24 10.14 3.32
C GLU A 610 9.01 8.89 2.88
N GLU A 611 9.80 8.29 3.78
CA GLU A 611 10.54 7.07 3.52
C GLU A 611 10.67 6.21 4.77
N VAL A 612 10.82 4.90 4.56
CA VAL A 612 11.27 3.93 5.56
C VAL A 612 12.74 3.63 5.32
N SER A 613 13.53 3.73 6.39
CA SER A 613 14.96 3.44 6.35
C SER A 613 15.22 1.93 6.17
N LEU A 614 16.43 1.56 5.73
CA LEU A 614 16.82 0.14 5.66
C LEU A 614 16.85 -0.55 7.03
N ALA A 615 17.03 0.20 8.12
CA ALA A 615 17.06 -0.37 9.46
C ALA A 615 15.68 -0.87 9.91
N ASP A 616 14.62 -0.21 9.46
CA ASP A 616 13.24 -0.44 9.93
C ASP A 616 12.38 -1.18 8.88
N ILE A 617 12.96 -1.50 7.71
CA ILE A 617 12.23 -2.09 6.59
C ILE A 617 11.63 -3.46 6.94
N HIS A 618 12.33 -4.26 7.74
CA HIS A 618 11.87 -5.58 8.13
C HIS A 618 10.61 -5.52 9.00
N GLU A 619 10.58 -4.62 9.99
CA GLU A 619 9.41 -4.42 10.85
C GLU A 619 8.23 -3.83 10.06
N PHE A 620 8.50 -2.88 9.17
CA PHE A 620 7.50 -2.29 8.26
C PHE A 620 6.85 -3.33 7.35
N VAL A 621 7.64 -4.19 6.69
CA VAL A 621 7.10 -5.26 5.84
C VAL A 621 6.35 -6.28 6.68
N SER A 622 6.90 -6.72 7.81
CA SER A 622 6.23 -7.70 8.68
C SER A 622 4.86 -7.21 9.18
N PHE A 623 4.75 -5.93 9.55
CA PHE A 623 3.47 -5.33 9.93
C PHE A 623 2.49 -5.28 8.76
N ASN A 624 2.93 -4.85 7.57
CA ASN A 624 2.04 -4.77 6.41
C ASN A 624 1.64 -6.14 5.86
N GLU A 625 2.48 -7.17 5.97
CA GLU A 625 2.11 -8.55 5.70
C GLU A 625 1.05 -9.03 6.67
N LYS A 626 1.19 -8.72 7.97
CA LYS A 626 0.17 -9.03 8.98
C LYS A 626 -1.12 -8.27 8.72
N LEU A 627 -1.03 -6.99 8.33
CA LEU A 627 -2.17 -6.18 7.95
C LEU A 627 -2.86 -6.74 6.72
N ASP A 628 -2.13 -7.15 5.68
CA ASP A 628 -2.65 -7.74 4.45
C ASP A 628 -3.35 -9.07 4.70
N GLN A 629 -2.79 -9.93 5.57
CA GLN A 629 -3.43 -11.17 6.01
C GLN A 629 -4.76 -10.94 6.74
N ASN A 630 -4.87 -9.81 7.44
CA ASN A 630 -6.06 -9.39 8.19
C ASN A 630 -6.89 -8.31 7.46
N TYR A 631 -6.52 -8.00 6.22
CA TYR A 631 -7.09 -6.91 5.46
C TYR A 631 -8.51 -7.23 5.00
N SER A 632 -8.80 -8.51 4.77
CA SER A 632 -10.16 -8.98 4.50
C SER A 632 -10.58 -10.04 5.49
N PHE A 633 -11.67 -9.80 6.19
CA PHE A 633 -12.39 -10.79 6.97
C PHE A 633 -13.25 -11.63 6.04
N GLN A 634 -13.03 -12.94 6.08
CA GLN A 634 -13.93 -13.88 5.44
C GLN A 634 -14.90 -14.45 6.48
N LEU A 635 -16.16 -14.07 6.37
CA LEU A 635 -17.24 -14.65 7.15
C LEU A 635 -17.70 -15.93 6.47
N ILE A 636 -17.75 -17.04 7.22
CA ILE A 636 -18.13 -18.37 6.72
C ILE A 636 -19.34 -18.90 7.50
N ASP A 637 -20.45 -19.12 6.80
CA ASP A 637 -21.67 -19.71 7.34
C ASP A 637 -21.85 -21.16 6.83
N TYR A 638 -21.58 -22.12 7.73
CA TYR A 638 -21.83 -23.55 7.47
C TYR A 638 -23.27 -23.97 7.77
N ASP A 639 -23.95 -23.27 8.68
CA ASP A 639 -25.25 -23.66 9.21
C ASP A 639 -26.36 -23.46 8.17
N TYR A 640 -26.30 -22.39 7.37
CA TYR A 640 -27.27 -22.15 6.30
C TYR A 640 -27.32 -23.28 5.26
N VAL A 641 -26.16 -23.83 4.88
CA VAL A 641 -26.08 -24.96 3.92
C VAL A 641 -26.66 -26.23 4.54
N MET A 642 -26.42 -26.47 5.84
CA MET A 642 -26.96 -27.64 6.55
C MET A 642 -28.47 -27.57 6.75
N ASP A 643 -29.03 -26.38 7.00
CA ASP A 643 -30.48 -26.18 7.15
C ASP A 643 -31.23 -26.23 5.80
N HIS A 644 -30.60 -25.85 4.69
CA HIS A 644 -31.22 -25.78 3.37
C HIS A 644 -30.83 -26.91 2.40
N ALA A 645 -29.90 -27.80 2.77
CA ALA A 645 -29.62 -29.05 2.07
C ALA A 645 -30.74 -30.10 2.29
N GLY A 646 -31.94 -29.77 1.81
CA GLY A 646 -32.96 -30.72 1.34
C GLY A 646 -33.06 -32.08 2.03
N LYS A 647 -33.35 -32.10 3.34
CA LYS A 647 -34.27 -33.05 3.99
C LYS A 647 -34.57 -32.53 5.40
N LYS A 648 -35.69 -31.83 5.53
CA LYS A 648 -36.37 -31.65 6.82
C LYS A 648 -36.73 -33.03 7.35
N ILE A 649 -35.85 -33.68 8.10
CA ILE A 649 -36.27 -34.67 9.09
C ILE A 649 -36.78 -33.87 10.28
N THR A 650 -37.95 -33.26 10.12
CA THR A 650 -38.69 -32.64 11.22
C THR A 650 -39.25 -33.76 12.07
N ASN A 651 -38.50 -34.17 13.09
CA ASN A 651 -39.05 -34.84 14.26
C ASN A 651 -38.34 -34.32 15.51
N SER A 652 -38.79 -33.14 15.97
CA SER A 652 -38.37 -32.47 17.21
C SER A 652 -38.56 -33.30 18.49
N ASN A 653 -39.04 -34.54 18.38
CA ASN A 653 -39.31 -35.45 19.48
C ASN A 653 -38.25 -36.55 19.65
N MET A 654 -37.28 -36.69 18.73
CA MET A 654 -36.26 -37.75 18.82
C MET A 654 -35.31 -37.56 20.01
N SER A 655 -34.88 -36.32 20.29
CA SER A 655 -34.02 -36.02 21.45
C SER A 655 -34.68 -36.41 22.77
N TYR A 656 -35.96 -36.05 22.93
CA TYR A 656 -36.77 -36.43 24.09
C TYR A 656 -37.03 -37.93 24.15
N LEU A 657 -37.24 -38.59 23.01
CA LEU A 657 -37.40 -40.04 22.95
C LEU A 657 -36.11 -40.76 23.37
N PHE A 658 -34.95 -40.38 22.83
CA PHE A 658 -33.68 -40.99 23.21
C PHE A 658 -33.31 -40.67 24.65
N LEU A 659 -33.62 -39.47 25.16
CA LEU A 659 -33.48 -39.17 26.58
C LEU A 659 -34.31 -40.14 27.44
N LEU A 660 -35.58 -40.35 27.11
CA LEU A 660 -36.46 -41.28 27.83
C LEU A 660 -35.96 -42.72 27.75
N VAL A 661 -35.49 -43.16 26.58
CA VAL A 661 -34.92 -44.50 26.37
C VAL A 661 -33.64 -44.67 27.19
N PHE A 662 -32.71 -43.72 27.12
CA PHE A 662 -31.46 -43.76 27.87
C PHE A 662 -31.69 -43.74 29.37
N LEU A 663 -32.64 -42.93 29.85
CA LEU A 663 -33.06 -42.93 31.25
C LEU A 663 -33.69 -44.26 31.65
N ALA A 664 -34.59 -44.83 30.84
CA ALA A 664 -35.23 -46.11 31.13
C ALA A 664 -34.21 -47.26 31.21
N VAL A 665 -33.27 -47.31 30.25
CA VAL A 665 -32.18 -48.28 30.23
C VAL A 665 -31.27 -48.09 31.45
N SER A 666 -30.90 -46.86 31.77
CA SER A 666 -30.07 -46.54 32.94
C SER A 666 -30.76 -46.96 34.24
N ILE A 667 -32.03 -46.61 34.43
CA ILE A 667 -32.83 -47.02 35.59
C ILE A 667 -32.94 -48.54 35.69
N PHE A 668 -33.14 -49.24 34.58
CA PHE A 668 -33.16 -50.71 34.57
C PHE A 668 -31.81 -51.31 34.97
N ILE A 669 -30.70 -50.75 34.48
CA ILE A 669 -29.35 -51.16 34.89
C ILE A 669 -29.14 -50.92 36.38
N PHE A 670 -29.51 -49.74 36.90
CA PHE A 670 -29.39 -49.42 38.33
C PHE A 670 -30.25 -50.33 39.20
N TYR A 671 -31.48 -50.62 38.77
CA TYR A 671 -32.35 -51.59 39.43
C TYR A 671 -31.70 -52.97 39.44
N LYS A 672 -31.14 -53.43 38.33
CA LYS A 672 -30.44 -54.73 38.27
C LYS A 672 -29.21 -54.72 39.18
N LEU A 673 -28.39 -53.68 39.16
CA LEU A 673 -27.23 -53.53 40.03
C LEU A 673 -27.62 -53.56 41.51
N ASP A 674 -28.66 -52.83 41.92
CA ASP A 674 -29.16 -52.84 43.30
C ASP A 674 -29.68 -54.22 43.75
N ASN A 675 -30.22 -55.01 42.82
CA ASN A 675 -30.84 -56.30 43.12
C ASN A 675 -29.92 -57.50 43.02
N SER A 676 -28.88 -57.43 42.18
CA SER A 676 -28.04 -58.58 41.83
C SER A 676 -26.60 -58.46 42.28
N PHE A 677 -26.16 -57.26 42.68
CA PHE A 677 -24.80 -57.00 43.12
C PHE A 677 -24.76 -56.67 44.62
N ASP A 678 -24.46 -57.69 45.42
CA ASP A 678 -24.32 -57.61 46.88
C ASP A 678 -22.98 -58.24 47.30
N PRO A 679 -21.91 -57.44 47.46
CA PRO A 679 -20.59 -57.96 47.78
C PRO A 679 -20.54 -58.60 49.19
N GLU A 680 -19.92 -59.79 49.29
CA GLU A 680 -19.68 -60.48 50.57
C GLU A 680 -18.72 -59.70 51.47
N VAL A 681 -18.92 -59.78 52.78
CA VAL A 681 -18.07 -59.12 53.79
C VAL A 681 -17.55 -60.17 54.77
N GLU A 682 -16.24 -60.15 55.03
CA GLU A 682 -15.65 -60.77 56.22
C GLU A 682 -15.86 -59.83 57.42
N LEU A 683 -16.72 -60.26 58.37
CA LEU A 683 -16.83 -59.89 59.80
C LEU A 683 -18.26 -59.54 60.26
N ASP A 684 -18.69 -60.20 61.34
CA ASP A 684 -19.87 -59.89 62.16
C ASP A 684 -19.62 -58.61 62.98
N TYR A 685 -20.48 -57.60 62.85
CA TYR A 685 -20.46 -56.41 63.71
C TYR A 685 -21.88 -55.95 64.05
N GLU A 686 -22.20 -55.88 65.34
CA GLU A 686 -23.50 -55.45 65.90
C GLU A 686 -23.66 -53.92 66.01
N GLU A 687 -22.65 -53.09 65.70
CA GLU A 687 -22.80 -51.61 65.70
C GLU A 687 -22.28 -50.96 64.41
N SER A 688 -23.19 -50.41 63.60
CA SER A 688 -22.85 -49.63 62.39
C SER A 688 -22.38 -48.22 62.76
N GLY A 689 -21.29 -47.74 62.18
CA GLY A 689 -20.85 -46.34 62.30
C GLY A 689 -21.85 -45.34 61.70
N LYS A 690 -22.01 -44.16 62.32
CA LYS A 690 -22.74 -43.01 61.72
C LYS A 690 -21.83 -42.29 60.72
N ILE A 691 -22.41 -41.68 59.68
CA ILE A 691 -21.70 -40.76 58.78
C ILE A 691 -21.25 -39.55 59.63
N ALA A 692 -19.97 -39.46 59.98
CA ALA A 692 -19.40 -38.40 60.82
C ALA A 692 -17.98 -38.00 60.37
N GLY A 693 -17.48 -36.83 60.76
CA GLY A 693 -16.12 -36.39 60.42
C GLY A 693 -15.89 -36.22 58.91
N VAL A 694 -14.82 -36.81 58.37
CA VAL A 694 -14.44 -36.73 56.94
C VAL A 694 -15.55 -37.26 56.01
N TYR A 695 -16.45 -38.12 56.50
CA TYR A 695 -17.59 -38.60 55.71
C TYR A 695 -18.64 -37.54 55.40
N TYR A 696 -18.73 -36.44 56.18
CA TYR A 696 -19.58 -35.30 55.79
C TYR A 696 -19.05 -34.62 54.53
N PHE A 697 -17.73 -34.49 54.40
CA PHE A 697 -17.11 -33.92 53.21
C PHE A 697 -17.35 -34.82 51.99
N ILE A 698 -17.21 -36.15 52.16
CA ILE A 698 -17.55 -37.12 51.12
C ILE A 698 -19.03 -37.08 50.76
N ALA A 699 -19.93 -36.96 51.75
CA ALA A 699 -21.38 -36.85 51.54
C ALA A 699 -21.74 -35.61 50.71
N VAL A 700 -21.10 -34.47 51.00
CA VAL A 700 -21.28 -33.23 50.23
C VAL A 700 -20.76 -33.42 48.80
N LEU A 701 -19.57 -33.97 48.61
CA LEU A 701 -19.01 -34.18 47.27
C LEU A 701 -19.84 -35.17 46.42
N VAL A 702 -20.29 -36.28 47.02
CA VAL A 702 -21.19 -37.24 46.36
C VAL A 702 -22.55 -36.60 46.10
N GLY A 703 -23.08 -35.81 47.04
CA GLY A 703 -24.36 -35.09 46.91
C GLY A 703 -24.36 -33.99 45.85
N LEU A 704 -23.21 -33.36 45.57
CA LEU A 704 -23.04 -32.37 44.50
C LEU A 704 -22.88 -33.02 43.12
N SER A 705 -22.53 -34.30 43.04
CA SER A 705 -22.24 -34.97 41.77
C SER A 705 -23.42 -34.98 40.77
N PRO A 706 -24.70 -35.14 41.17
CA PRO A 706 -25.82 -35.05 40.24
C PRO A 706 -26.01 -33.64 39.69
N ILE A 707 -25.73 -32.60 40.48
CA ILE A 707 -25.85 -31.20 40.05
C ILE A 707 -24.80 -30.90 38.97
N ILE A 708 -23.54 -31.31 39.22
CA ILE A 708 -22.45 -31.15 38.26
C ILE A 708 -22.76 -31.91 36.96
N ASN A 709 -23.17 -33.17 37.06
CA ASN A 709 -23.51 -33.98 35.88
C ASN A 709 -24.76 -33.47 35.13
N PHE A 710 -25.72 -32.86 35.84
CA PHE A 710 -26.85 -32.20 35.21
C PHE A 710 -26.41 -30.99 34.38
N PHE A 711 -25.54 -30.13 34.92
CA PHE A 711 -25.00 -29.00 34.16
C PHE A 711 -24.16 -29.44 32.97
N ILE A 712 -23.39 -30.52 33.10
CA ILE A 712 -22.66 -31.13 31.97
C ILE A 712 -23.68 -31.56 30.90
N MET A 713 -24.73 -32.29 31.28
CA MET A 713 -25.77 -32.73 30.34
C MET A 713 -26.47 -31.56 29.63
N VAL A 714 -26.75 -30.46 30.33
CA VAL A 714 -27.37 -29.26 29.74
C VAL A 714 -26.39 -28.50 28.82
N ARG A 715 -25.12 -28.36 29.22
CA ARG A 715 -24.09 -27.65 28.45
C ARG A 715 -23.71 -28.38 27.16
N HIS A 716 -23.75 -29.70 27.14
CA HIS A 716 -23.45 -30.53 25.96
C HIS A 716 -24.47 -30.42 24.82
N GLN A 717 -25.39 -29.44 24.87
CA GLN A 717 -26.34 -29.13 23.79
C GLN A 717 -27.21 -30.32 23.36
N PHE A 718 -27.29 -31.38 24.16
CA PHE A 718 -28.00 -32.63 23.86
C PHE A 718 -29.48 -32.42 23.47
N LEU A 719 -30.10 -31.39 24.05
CA LEU A 719 -31.50 -31.03 23.79
C LEU A 719 -31.69 -30.13 22.57
N LYS A 720 -30.62 -29.61 21.93
CA LYS A 720 -30.73 -28.78 20.73
C LYS A 720 -31.11 -29.62 19.51
N HIS A 721 -32.04 -29.09 18.72
CA HIS A 721 -32.54 -29.74 17.51
C HIS A 721 -31.46 -29.88 16.42
N SER A 722 -30.62 -28.86 16.24
CA SER A 722 -29.57 -28.84 15.23
C SER A 722 -28.59 -30.01 15.38
N MET A 723 -28.28 -30.40 16.62
CA MET A 723 -27.36 -31.49 16.93
C MET A 723 -27.87 -32.85 16.42
N TRP A 724 -29.13 -33.19 16.66
CA TRP A 724 -29.71 -34.47 16.20
C TRP A 724 -29.89 -34.52 14.68
N ASN A 725 -30.20 -33.38 14.06
CA ASN A 725 -30.22 -33.27 12.61
C ASN A 725 -28.83 -33.54 12.02
N ASN A 726 -27.78 -32.96 12.59
CA ASN A 726 -26.41 -33.19 12.15
C ASN A 726 -26.05 -34.66 12.26
N MET A 727 -26.39 -35.34 13.36
CA MET A 727 -26.14 -36.77 13.52
C MET A 727 -26.89 -37.63 12.48
N LEU A 728 -28.17 -37.34 12.21
CA LEU A 728 -28.98 -38.09 11.25
C LEU A 728 -28.57 -37.84 9.79
N THR A 729 -28.14 -36.63 9.46
CA THR A 729 -27.64 -36.31 8.11
C THR A 729 -26.30 -36.98 7.83
N LEU A 730 -25.46 -37.19 8.85
CA LEU A 730 -24.22 -37.94 8.72
C LEU A 730 -24.48 -39.40 8.37
N ILE A 731 -25.46 -40.03 9.01
CA ILE A 731 -25.87 -41.41 8.72
C ILE A 731 -26.40 -41.53 7.26
N ASP A 732 -27.05 -40.49 6.72
CA ASP A 732 -27.57 -40.50 5.33
C ASP A 732 -26.44 -40.38 4.27
N LYS A 733 -25.21 -39.99 4.64
CA LYS A 733 -24.06 -39.87 3.72
C LYS A 733 -23.49 -41.22 3.25
N LYS A 734 -23.98 -42.35 3.76
CA LYS A 734 -23.55 -43.73 3.40
C LYS A 734 -22.03 -43.92 3.37
N SER A 735 -21.34 -43.34 4.34
CA SER A 735 -19.90 -43.49 4.52
C SER A 735 -19.64 -44.20 5.84
N LEU A 736 -18.81 -45.25 5.80
CA LEU A 736 -18.35 -45.94 7.01
C LEU A 736 -17.79 -44.95 8.05
N PHE A 737 -17.14 -43.88 7.58
CA PHE A 737 -16.59 -42.83 8.42
C PHE A 737 -17.69 -42.03 9.14
N ALA A 738 -18.75 -41.66 8.42
CA ALA A 738 -19.87 -40.90 8.99
C ALA A 738 -20.71 -41.76 9.96
N ASP A 739 -20.83 -43.06 9.68
CA ASP A 739 -21.52 -44.02 10.57
C ASP A 739 -20.76 -44.22 11.88
N ILE A 740 -19.42 -44.35 11.83
CA ILE A 740 -18.56 -44.45 13.02
C ILE A 740 -18.68 -43.18 13.87
N TRP A 741 -18.68 -42.01 13.22
CA TRP A 741 -18.74 -40.73 13.92
C TRP A 741 -20.11 -40.50 14.58
N ALA A 742 -21.21 -40.79 13.87
CA ALA A 742 -22.55 -40.73 14.44
C ALA A 742 -22.74 -41.73 15.61
N MET A 743 -22.16 -42.93 15.50
CA MET A 743 -22.16 -43.91 16.59
C MET A 743 -21.37 -43.42 17.81
N GLY A 744 -20.23 -42.78 17.60
CA GLY A 744 -19.41 -42.18 18.66
C GLY A 744 -20.20 -41.17 19.50
N HIS A 745 -20.86 -40.21 18.84
CA HIS A 745 -21.71 -39.25 19.52
C HIS A 745 -22.92 -39.89 20.21
N PHE A 746 -23.52 -40.92 19.60
CA PHE A 746 -24.62 -41.65 20.26
C PHE A 746 -24.17 -42.31 21.58
N ILE A 747 -22.98 -42.92 21.59
CA ILE A 747 -22.36 -43.51 22.78
C ILE A 747 -22.04 -42.44 23.82
N GLU A 748 -21.51 -41.30 23.39
CA GLU A 748 -21.21 -40.15 24.24
C GLU A 748 -22.46 -39.63 24.96
N TYR A 749 -23.55 -39.43 24.22
CA TYR A 749 -24.79 -38.95 24.79
C TYR A 749 -25.45 -39.96 25.73
N PHE A 750 -25.43 -41.24 25.38
CA PHE A 750 -25.88 -42.28 26.30
C PHE A 750 -25.06 -42.24 27.59
N TYR A 751 -23.74 -42.09 27.49
CA TYR A 751 -22.85 -42.02 28.64
C TYR A 751 -23.13 -40.79 29.52
N ILE A 752 -23.38 -39.62 28.96
CA ILE A 752 -23.73 -38.41 29.72
C ILE A 752 -25.01 -38.64 30.54
N VAL A 753 -26.06 -39.16 29.90
CA VAL A 753 -27.34 -39.46 30.58
C VAL A 753 -27.17 -40.56 31.63
N PHE A 754 -26.42 -41.61 31.30
CA PHE A 754 -26.09 -42.70 32.22
C PHE A 754 -25.27 -42.21 33.42
N SER A 755 -24.29 -41.33 33.21
CA SER A 755 -23.44 -40.75 34.25
C SER A 755 -24.22 -39.86 35.22
N PHE A 756 -25.14 -39.05 34.68
CA PHE A 756 -26.10 -38.32 35.51
C PHE A 756 -26.96 -39.29 36.35
N GLY A 757 -27.58 -40.28 35.73
CA GLY A 757 -28.36 -41.29 36.45
C GLY A 757 -27.56 -42.06 37.51
N MET A 758 -26.32 -42.43 37.18
CA MET A 758 -25.42 -43.17 38.06
C MET A 758 -25.00 -42.32 39.26
N SER A 759 -24.80 -41.01 39.09
CA SER A 759 -24.52 -40.11 40.21
C SER A 759 -25.67 -40.01 41.20
N VAL A 760 -26.93 -39.96 40.71
CA VAL A 760 -28.12 -40.02 41.57
C VAL A 760 -28.22 -41.37 42.28
N PHE A 761 -27.95 -42.46 41.56
CA PHE A 761 -27.95 -43.80 42.14
C PHE A 761 -26.86 -43.97 43.21
N LEU A 762 -25.66 -43.41 43.01
CA LEU A 762 -24.56 -43.43 43.97
C LEU A 762 -24.89 -42.61 45.22
N VAL A 763 -25.59 -41.48 45.09
CA VAL A 763 -26.15 -40.75 46.24
C VAL A 763 -27.11 -41.65 47.02
N TYR A 764 -28.02 -42.34 46.34
CA TYR A 764 -28.92 -43.31 47.00
C TYR A 764 -28.13 -44.39 47.75
N GLN A 765 -27.16 -45.05 47.10
CA GLN A 765 -26.33 -46.08 47.72
C GLN A 765 -25.54 -45.52 48.93
N PHE A 766 -25.07 -44.28 48.83
CA PHE A 766 -24.30 -43.61 49.88
C PHE A 766 -25.14 -43.34 51.13
N TYR A 767 -26.29 -42.66 50.98
CA TYR A 767 -27.12 -42.28 52.13
C TYR A 767 -27.82 -43.46 52.80
N TYR A 768 -28.16 -44.51 52.03
CA TYR A 768 -28.67 -45.76 52.58
C TYR A 768 -27.57 -46.70 53.11
N ARG A 769 -26.31 -46.26 53.12
CA ARG A 769 -25.16 -47.00 53.69
C ARG A 769 -25.06 -48.43 53.14
N ARG A 770 -25.27 -48.55 51.83
CA ARG A 770 -25.28 -49.82 51.10
C ARG A 770 -23.87 -50.33 50.84
N ARG A 771 -23.64 -51.62 51.03
CA ARG A 771 -22.34 -52.29 50.82
C ARG A 771 -21.80 -52.12 49.39
N SER A 772 -22.69 -52.09 48.42
CA SER A 772 -22.35 -51.94 47.01
C SER A 772 -21.81 -50.56 46.63
N PHE A 773 -22.00 -49.52 47.46
CA PHE A 773 -21.58 -48.14 47.17
C PHE A 773 -20.09 -48.06 46.80
N VAL A 774 -19.20 -48.59 47.63
CA VAL A 774 -17.74 -48.41 47.48
C VAL A 774 -17.25 -49.01 46.16
N VAL A 775 -17.76 -50.20 45.82
CA VAL A 775 -17.39 -50.89 44.57
C VAL A 775 -18.00 -50.19 43.36
N LEU A 776 -19.29 -49.84 43.42
CA LEU A 776 -19.97 -49.15 42.32
C LEU A 776 -19.38 -47.76 42.05
N PHE A 777 -18.99 -47.03 43.10
CA PHE A 777 -18.34 -45.74 42.99
C PHE A 777 -16.93 -45.86 42.37
N GLY A 778 -16.14 -46.85 42.81
CA GLY A 778 -14.84 -47.14 42.22
C GLY A 778 -14.93 -47.54 40.74
N VAL A 779 -15.86 -48.43 40.39
CA VAL A 779 -16.12 -48.83 39.00
C VAL A 779 -16.55 -47.62 38.17
N PHE A 780 -17.42 -46.76 38.70
CA PHE A 780 -17.87 -45.55 38.01
C PHE A 780 -16.71 -44.60 37.66
N LEU A 781 -15.75 -44.41 38.57
CA LEU A 781 -14.56 -43.59 38.30
C LEU A 781 -13.66 -44.18 37.20
N VAL A 782 -13.48 -45.51 37.19
CA VAL A 782 -12.71 -46.19 36.15
C VAL A 782 -13.41 -46.09 34.80
N VAL A 783 -14.72 -46.35 34.76
CA VAL A 783 -15.53 -46.19 33.55
C VAL A 783 -15.46 -44.76 33.04
N GLN A 784 -15.46 -43.76 33.93
CA GLN A 784 -15.32 -42.37 33.53
C GLN A 784 -14.01 -42.12 32.77
N VAL A 785 -12.86 -42.56 33.30
CA VAL A 785 -11.56 -42.43 32.61
C VAL A 785 -11.55 -43.14 31.25
N LEU A 786 -12.12 -44.36 31.19
CA LEU A 786 -12.15 -45.13 29.95
C LEU A 786 -13.02 -44.47 28.87
N MET A 787 -14.15 -43.88 29.26
CA MET A 787 -15.05 -43.21 28.31
C MET A 787 -14.44 -41.91 27.79
N GLU A 788 -13.81 -41.09 28.64
CA GLU A 788 -13.07 -39.90 28.17
C GLU A 788 -11.92 -40.31 27.22
N GLY A 789 -11.24 -41.41 27.51
CA GLY A 789 -10.20 -41.97 26.64
C GLY A 789 -10.75 -42.45 25.29
N LEU A 790 -11.94 -43.07 25.29
CA LEU A 790 -12.61 -43.51 24.08
C LEU A 790 -13.04 -42.32 23.20
N PHE A 791 -13.61 -41.27 23.78
CA PHE A 791 -14.01 -40.07 23.03
C PHE A 791 -12.80 -39.38 22.41
N TYR A 792 -11.71 -39.23 23.17
CA TYR A 792 -10.46 -38.70 22.63
C TYR A 792 -9.88 -39.54 21.48
N LEU A 793 -9.96 -40.88 21.56
CA LEU A 793 -9.52 -41.75 20.46
C LEU A 793 -10.43 -41.63 19.24
N ILE A 794 -11.74 -41.44 19.43
CA ILE A 794 -12.68 -41.15 18.35
C ILE A 794 -12.29 -39.81 17.71
N ASP A 795 -12.03 -38.76 18.48
CA ASP A 795 -11.61 -37.45 17.97
C ASP A 795 -10.26 -37.51 17.24
N LEU A 796 -9.27 -38.23 17.77
CA LEU A 796 -7.98 -38.45 17.10
C LEU A 796 -8.11 -39.21 15.78
N PHE A 797 -8.99 -40.21 15.73
CA PHE A 797 -9.28 -40.91 14.49
C PHE A 797 -9.89 -39.96 13.44
N MET A 798 -10.66 -38.95 13.87
CA MET A 798 -11.18 -37.91 12.98
C MET A 798 -10.06 -36.99 12.45
N LEU A 799 -9.04 -36.69 13.25
CA LEU A 799 -7.90 -35.85 12.82
C LEU A 799 -7.11 -36.47 11.67
N ASN A 800 -6.97 -37.79 11.66
CA ASN A 800 -6.16 -38.52 10.67
C ASN A 800 -6.79 -38.52 9.26
N GLY A 801 -7.98 -37.92 9.09
CA GLY A 801 -8.66 -37.72 7.81
C GLY A 801 -8.83 -36.27 7.37
N ASN A 802 -8.61 -35.27 8.24
CA ASN A 802 -8.74 -33.84 7.89
C ASN A 802 -8.18 -32.92 9.02
N GLU A 803 -7.17 -32.10 8.72
CA GLU A 803 -6.49 -31.20 9.69
C GLU A 803 -7.40 -30.14 10.31
N LYS A 804 -8.54 -29.84 9.66
CA LYS A 804 -9.52 -28.83 10.08
C LYS A 804 -10.17 -29.11 11.44
N TYR A 805 -10.05 -30.33 11.97
CA TYR A 805 -10.69 -30.76 13.21
C TYR A 805 -9.74 -30.81 14.42
N ALA A 806 -8.50 -30.33 14.29
CA ALA A 806 -7.46 -30.38 15.33
C ALA A 806 -7.89 -29.84 16.70
N TYR A 807 -8.79 -28.85 16.73
CA TYR A 807 -9.31 -28.24 17.96
C TYR A 807 -10.24 -29.15 18.78
N LEU A 808 -10.75 -30.25 18.21
CA LEU A 808 -11.68 -31.16 18.89
C LEU A 808 -10.97 -32.09 19.89
N ALA A 809 -9.71 -32.46 19.64
CA ALA A 809 -8.98 -33.41 20.48
C ALA A 809 -8.31 -32.72 21.69
N ASN A 810 -9.08 -32.48 22.75
CA ASN A 810 -8.58 -31.85 23.98
C ASN A 810 -8.18 -32.89 25.06
N PRO A 811 -6.89 -33.08 25.39
CA PRO A 811 -6.46 -34.08 26.36
C PRO A 811 -6.81 -33.73 27.81
N SER A 812 -7.26 -32.50 28.09
CA SER A 812 -7.54 -32.04 29.47
C SER A 812 -8.69 -32.79 30.14
N ALA A 813 -9.69 -33.27 29.39
CA ALA A 813 -10.82 -34.03 29.93
C ALA A 813 -10.37 -35.38 30.53
N ILE A 814 -9.48 -36.09 29.81
CA ILE A 814 -8.87 -37.34 30.29
C ILE A 814 -8.02 -37.07 31.53
N LEU A 815 -7.20 -36.02 31.49
CA LEU A 815 -6.35 -35.65 32.63
C LEU A 815 -7.19 -35.34 33.87
N PHE A 816 -8.29 -34.60 33.72
CA PHE A 816 -9.21 -34.28 34.81
C PHE A 816 -9.88 -35.54 35.36
N ALA A 817 -10.36 -36.45 34.50
CA ALA A 817 -10.93 -37.73 34.91
C ALA A 817 -9.91 -38.61 35.65
N LEU A 818 -8.66 -38.64 35.19
CA LEU A 818 -7.56 -39.36 35.85
C LEU A 818 -7.23 -38.79 37.23
N VAL A 819 -7.06 -37.46 37.32
CA VAL A 819 -6.81 -36.78 38.61
C VAL A 819 -7.96 -37.05 39.58
N LYS A 820 -9.22 -36.95 39.11
CA LYS A 820 -10.41 -37.26 39.90
C LYS A 820 -10.40 -38.71 40.37
N ALA A 821 -10.11 -39.68 39.50
CA ALA A 821 -10.06 -41.10 39.86
C ALA A 821 -8.94 -41.40 40.85
N ILE A 822 -7.77 -40.76 40.72
CA ILE A 822 -6.64 -40.89 41.65
C ILE A 822 -7.00 -40.31 43.03
N LEU A 823 -7.53 -39.08 43.06
CA LEU A 823 -7.93 -38.42 44.32
C LEU A 823 -8.98 -39.25 45.07
N TRP A 824 -10.02 -39.69 44.36
CA TRP A 824 -11.04 -40.56 44.96
C TRP A 824 -10.52 -41.94 45.30
N GLY A 825 -9.62 -42.52 44.51
CA GLY A 825 -8.97 -43.81 44.80
C GLY A 825 -8.13 -43.75 46.07
N LEU A 826 -7.39 -42.66 46.28
CA LEU A 826 -6.64 -42.39 47.51
C LEU A 826 -7.61 -42.24 48.70
N ILE A 827 -8.69 -41.49 48.54
CA ILE A 827 -9.73 -41.35 49.58
C ILE A 827 -10.31 -42.74 49.93
N LEU A 828 -10.73 -43.54 48.95
CA LEU A 828 -11.26 -44.89 49.21
C LEU A 828 -10.24 -45.83 49.85
N TYR A 829 -8.94 -45.67 49.52
CA TYR A 829 -7.87 -46.49 50.07
C TYR A 829 -7.53 -46.13 51.52
N PHE A 830 -7.35 -44.85 51.83
CA PHE A 830 -7.01 -44.38 53.17
C PHE A 830 -8.15 -44.56 54.18
N PHE A 831 -9.40 -44.54 53.71
CA PHE A 831 -10.59 -44.74 54.55
C PHE A 831 -11.20 -46.14 54.41
N LYS A 832 -10.46 -47.12 53.86
CA LYS A 832 -10.99 -48.46 53.53
C LYS A 832 -11.58 -49.20 54.73
N ASP A 833 -10.94 -49.11 55.89
CA ASP A 833 -11.39 -49.84 57.09
C ASP A 833 -12.63 -49.19 57.70
N ASP A 834 -12.66 -47.86 57.79
CA ASP A 834 -13.84 -47.10 58.25
C ASP A 834 -15.04 -47.20 57.27
N LEU A 835 -14.78 -47.28 55.96
CA LEU A 835 -15.81 -47.50 54.92
C LEU A 835 -16.51 -48.85 55.12
N LYS A 836 -15.77 -49.89 55.51
CA LYS A 836 -16.34 -51.21 55.85
C LYS A 836 -17.25 -51.13 57.09
N HIS A 837 -16.95 -50.27 58.05
CA HIS A 837 -17.77 -50.06 59.26
C HIS A 837 -19.01 -49.17 59.01
N THR A 838 -18.98 -48.32 57.98
CA THR A 838 -20.06 -47.37 57.69
C THR A 838 -21.07 -47.91 56.68
N PHE A 839 -20.65 -48.68 55.67
CA PHE A 839 -21.48 -49.19 54.57
C PHE A 839 -21.83 -50.67 54.75
N VAL A 840 -22.65 -50.98 55.76
CA VAL A 840 -22.88 -52.37 56.23
C VAL A 840 -24.25 -52.97 55.89
N TYR A 841 -25.18 -52.23 55.27
CA TYR A 841 -26.56 -52.71 55.10
C TYR A 841 -26.77 -53.55 53.83
N ASN A 842 -27.33 -54.75 54.01
CA ASN A 842 -27.89 -55.61 52.96
C ASN A 842 -29.41 -55.37 52.81
N ARG A 843 -29.97 -55.59 51.61
CA ARG A 843 -31.41 -55.53 51.33
C ARG A 843 -32.26 -56.54 52.12
N LYS A 844 -31.68 -57.66 52.60
CA LYS A 844 -32.43 -58.69 53.35
C LYS A 844 -32.80 -58.35 54.80
N VAL A 845 -32.38 -57.21 55.36
CA VAL A 845 -32.90 -56.73 56.64
C VAL A 845 -34.13 -55.85 56.37
N LYS A 846 -35.30 -56.48 56.38
CA LYS A 846 -36.59 -55.80 56.40
C LYS A 846 -36.74 -55.10 57.75
N ARG A 847 -37.08 -53.79 57.69
CA ARG A 847 -37.85 -53.02 58.69
C ARG A 847 -38.41 -53.87 59.83
N LEU A 848 -37.93 -53.64 61.04
CA LEU A 848 -38.72 -53.62 62.26
C LEU A 848 -38.09 -52.56 63.18
N GLU A 849 -38.92 -51.59 63.58
CA GLU A 849 -38.72 -50.60 64.66
C GLU A 849 -37.65 -49.52 64.37
N TYR A 850 -37.92 -48.22 64.39
CA TYR A 850 -38.61 -47.42 65.41
C TYR A 850 -39.27 -46.18 64.78
N TYR A 851 -40.38 -45.75 65.41
CA TYR A 851 -40.89 -44.38 65.38
C TYR A 851 -39.90 -43.39 66.00
#